data_AF-A0A6L8T0S9-F1
#
_entry.id   AF-A0A6L8T0S9-F1
#
_cell.length_a   1.000
_cell.length_b   1.000
_cell.length_c   1.000
_cell.angle_alpha   90.00
_cell.angle_beta   90.00
_cell.angle_gamma   90.00
#
_symmetry.space_group_name_H-M   'P 1'
#
loop_
_entity.id
_entity.type
_entity.pdbx_description
1 polymer ?
#
loop_
_entity_poly.entity_id
_entity_poly.type
_entity_poly.pdbx_seq_one_letter_code
_entity_poly.pdbx_strand_id
1 'polypeptide(L)'
;MAQQKQEQDLNQLLKVRRDKLADLQANGKDPFQITKFNQTHHSMEVKSLYEAHEAELLKDRAEVDVTGLDEEQAKEAVKKDYEERREIMDASPIHVAIAGRMMFKRVMGKASFCNIQDLQGNIQVYVARDAIGADSYADFKKSDIGDIFGLEGFAFRTRTGEISIHAESMTLLSKSLQILPEKFHGLTDTDMRYRQRYVDLIMNQDSKNVFIKRSQILKEIRNFLADRDFMEVETPMLVANAGGAAARPFETHYNALNEDVKLRISLELYLKRLIVGGLERVYEIGRVFRNEGVDTRHNPEFTLMELYQAYTDYEGMMELTESMFRYLAEKVCGSAKISYNGIEIDLSKPFERLTMNDAIKKYAGIDFDEVADDEAAKKLADEHHIEYEERHKKGDIINLFFEEYCEKELIQPTFIMDHPIEISPLTKKKPSDPNKVERFELFINTWEMCNAYSELNDPIDQRERFKAQDALADAGDEEANHTDEDFLNALEIGMPPTGGIGYGIDRLVMLLTDSQAIRDVLLFPTMKSQGAAKNEANNAAQSAGATSAESAEAAAPAGDNNGFFTANEKIDFSKVQIEPLFEEQVDFDTFSKSDFRAVKVKACEAVKKSKKLLQFTLDDGTGTDRTILSGIHAYYEPEELVGKTLIAITNLPPRAMMGIESCGMLLSAIHEEEGEEKLHLLMVDNHIPAGAKLY
;
A
#
# COMPACT_ATOMS: atom_id res chain seq x y z
N MET A 1 23.87 2.51 22.95
CA MET A 1 24.73 3.73 22.89
C MET A 1 24.89 4.31 21.48
N ALA A 2 25.07 3.51 20.41
CA ALA A 2 25.24 4.04 19.04
C ALA A 2 24.01 4.81 18.52
N GLN A 3 22.80 4.30 18.76
CA GLN A 3 21.54 4.95 18.36
C GLN A 3 21.30 6.28 19.11
N GLN A 4 21.55 6.31 20.42
CA GLN A 4 21.50 7.55 21.21
C GLN A 4 22.54 8.59 20.76
N LYS A 5 23.74 8.15 20.36
CA LYS A 5 24.77 9.05 19.82
C LYS A 5 24.35 9.61 18.45
N GLN A 6 23.82 8.77 17.56
CA GLN A 6 23.30 9.18 16.26
C GLN A 6 22.13 10.16 16.38
N GLU A 7 21.24 9.95 17.35
CA GLU A 7 20.14 10.86 17.67
C GLU A 7 20.62 12.19 18.24
N GLN A 8 21.63 12.17 19.12
CA GLN A 8 22.29 13.38 19.61
C GLN A 8 22.97 14.18 18.48
N ASP A 9 23.66 13.49 17.57
CA ASP A 9 24.30 14.11 16.41
C ASP A 9 23.26 14.72 15.44
N LEU A 10 22.14 14.03 15.20
CA LEU A 10 21.02 14.55 14.43
C LEU A 10 20.43 15.82 15.06
N ASN A 11 20.17 15.80 16.38
CA ASN A 11 19.65 16.95 17.10
C ASN A 11 20.57 18.16 17.04
N GLN A 12 21.90 17.95 17.09
CA GLN A 12 22.87 19.01 16.90
C GLN A 12 22.80 19.60 15.48
N LEU A 13 22.72 18.76 14.45
CA LEU A 13 22.60 19.22 13.07
C LEU A 13 21.29 19.99 12.81
N LEU A 14 20.18 19.56 13.40
CA LEU A 14 18.91 20.28 13.34
C LEU A 14 19.01 21.65 14.03
N LYS A 15 19.71 21.73 15.15
CA LYS A 15 19.99 23.01 15.83
C LYS A 15 20.82 23.93 14.94
N VAL A 16 21.90 23.43 14.34
CA VAL A 16 22.75 24.20 13.41
C VAL A 16 21.93 24.77 12.24
N ARG A 17 21.00 23.98 11.65
CA ARG A 17 20.14 24.46 10.55
C ARG A 17 19.19 25.58 10.99
N ARG A 18 18.67 25.51 12.22
CA ARG A 18 17.81 26.56 12.81
C ARG A 18 18.61 27.83 13.10
N ASP A 19 19.81 27.70 13.67
CA ASP A 19 20.69 28.84 13.94
C ASP A 19 21.06 29.56 12.64
N LYS A 20 21.39 28.82 11.56
CA LYS A 20 21.62 29.39 10.22
C LYS A 20 20.40 30.17 9.70
N LEU A 21 19.18 29.68 9.93
CA LEU A 21 17.97 30.40 9.51
C LEU A 21 17.80 31.69 10.32
N ALA A 22 17.99 31.64 11.64
CA ALA A 22 17.92 32.82 12.49
C ALA A 22 18.94 33.89 12.06
N ASP A 23 20.17 33.48 11.71
CA ASP A 23 21.19 34.37 11.17
C ASP A 23 20.76 35.00 9.84
N LEU A 24 20.17 34.23 8.92
CA LEU A 24 19.66 34.76 7.65
C LEU A 24 18.58 35.83 7.90
N GLN A 25 17.65 35.56 8.81
CA GLN A 25 16.57 36.47 9.18
C GLN A 25 17.10 37.76 9.83
N ALA A 26 18.02 37.64 10.78
CA ALA A 26 18.63 38.78 11.46
C ALA A 26 19.41 39.70 10.50
N ASN A 27 19.94 39.14 9.40
CA ASN A 27 20.66 39.89 8.38
C ASN A 27 19.78 40.36 7.20
N GLY A 28 18.45 40.28 7.33
CA GLY A 28 17.51 40.72 6.28
C GLY A 28 17.51 39.85 5.02
N LYS A 29 17.97 38.60 5.13
CA LYS A 29 18.05 37.61 4.05
C LYS A 29 17.08 36.45 4.29
N ASP A 30 15.90 36.74 4.84
CA ASP A 30 14.91 35.70 5.13
C ASP A 30 14.40 35.05 3.83
N PRO A 31 14.71 33.77 3.56
CA PRO A 31 14.29 33.12 2.33
C PRO A 31 12.76 32.99 2.25
N PHE A 32 12.05 33.01 3.39
CA PHE A 32 10.60 32.85 3.44
C PHE A 32 9.82 34.14 3.19
N GLN A 33 10.49 35.29 3.07
CA GLN A 33 9.87 36.52 2.56
C GLN A 33 9.77 36.54 1.03
N ILE A 34 10.50 35.65 0.35
CA ILE A 34 10.43 35.50 -1.10
C ILE A 34 9.17 34.71 -1.46
N THR A 35 8.20 35.39 -2.04
CA THR A 35 6.90 34.78 -2.41
C THR A 35 6.86 34.28 -3.86
N LYS A 36 7.81 34.71 -4.70
CA LYS A 36 7.88 34.36 -6.11
C LYS A 36 9.32 34.30 -6.63
N PHE A 37 9.60 33.30 -7.45
CA PHE A 37 10.78 33.23 -8.30
C PHE A 37 10.32 32.99 -9.76
N ASN A 38 10.88 33.73 -10.72
CA ASN A 38 10.47 33.63 -12.13
C ASN A 38 11.27 32.51 -12.83
N GLN A 39 10.81 31.27 -12.68
CA GLN A 39 11.36 30.13 -13.41
C GLN A 39 10.99 30.23 -14.91
N THR A 40 11.95 29.87 -15.77
CA THR A 40 11.78 29.86 -17.23
C THR A 40 11.81 28.44 -17.82
N HIS A 41 12.54 27.52 -17.18
CA HIS A 41 12.76 26.16 -17.67
C HIS A 41 12.84 25.15 -16.53
N HIS A 42 12.63 23.88 -16.86
CA HIS A 42 12.97 22.74 -16.03
C HIS A 42 14.35 22.15 -16.39
N SER A 43 14.93 21.39 -15.45
CA SER A 43 16.27 20.83 -15.57
C SER A 43 16.49 19.99 -16.84
N MET A 44 15.51 19.20 -17.26
CA MET A 44 15.60 18.37 -18.46
C MET A 44 15.38 19.18 -19.74
N GLU A 45 14.50 20.17 -19.73
CA GLU A 45 14.33 21.12 -20.83
C GLU A 45 15.64 21.87 -21.14
N VAL A 46 16.36 22.31 -20.12
CA VAL A 46 17.67 22.97 -20.30
C VAL A 46 18.65 22.04 -21.02
N LYS A 47 18.70 20.76 -20.67
CA LYS A 47 19.58 19.78 -21.33
C LYS A 47 19.20 19.59 -22.79
N SER A 48 17.91 19.37 -23.08
CA SER A 48 17.42 19.17 -24.45
C SER A 48 17.64 20.41 -25.32
N LEU A 49 17.41 21.61 -24.78
CA LEU A 49 17.69 22.88 -25.48
C LEU A 49 19.18 23.04 -25.78
N TYR A 50 20.05 22.74 -24.82
CA TYR A 50 21.49 22.80 -25.02
C TYR A 50 21.97 21.79 -26.06
N GLU A 51 21.48 20.55 -26.04
CA GLU A 51 21.84 19.52 -27.02
C GLU A 51 21.43 19.91 -28.44
N ALA A 52 20.20 20.43 -28.62
CA ALA A 52 19.73 20.89 -29.92
C ALA A 52 20.57 22.07 -30.45
N HIS A 53 20.88 23.03 -29.59
CA HIS A 53 21.68 24.21 -29.94
C HIS A 53 23.14 23.86 -30.23
N GLU A 54 23.73 22.96 -29.45
CA GLU A 54 25.09 22.45 -29.67
C GLU A 54 25.18 21.70 -31.01
N ALA A 55 24.20 20.86 -31.32
CA ALA A 55 24.13 20.15 -32.60
C ALA A 55 24.04 21.11 -33.78
N GLU A 56 23.30 22.23 -33.65
CA GLU A 56 23.18 23.23 -34.70
C GLU A 56 24.48 24.04 -34.91
N LEU A 57 25.09 24.54 -33.83
CA LEU A 57 26.27 25.40 -33.90
C LEU A 57 27.55 24.64 -34.27
N LEU A 58 27.63 23.35 -33.95
CA LEU A 58 28.82 22.53 -34.20
C LEU A 58 28.65 21.58 -35.39
N LYS A 59 27.57 21.67 -36.16
CA LYS A 59 27.24 20.75 -37.28
C LYS A 59 28.36 20.58 -38.32
N ASP A 60 29.18 21.61 -38.51
CA ASP A 60 30.25 21.65 -39.53
C ASP A 60 31.63 21.33 -38.95
N ARG A 61 31.74 21.02 -37.64
CA ARG A 61 33.01 20.62 -37.01
C ARG A 61 33.22 19.11 -37.11
N ALA A 62 34.42 18.73 -37.54
CA ALA A 62 34.88 17.35 -37.46
C ALA A 62 35.20 16.96 -36.01
N GLU A 63 34.97 15.69 -35.67
CA GLU A 63 35.42 15.13 -34.39
C GLU A 63 36.96 15.12 -34.32
N VAL A 64 37.49 15.26 -33.11
CA VAL A 64 38.94 15.20 -32.87
C VAL A 64 39.42 13.77 -33.11
N ASP A 65 40.29 13.62 -34.11
CA ASP A 65 41.00 12.37 -34.32
C ASP A 65 42.24 12.31 -33.41
N VAL A 66 42.23 11.37 -32.47
CA VAL A 66 43.34 11.08 -31.58
C VAL A 66 44.10 9.80 -31.96
N THR A 67 43.78 9.18 -33.10
CA THR A 67 44.47 7.96 -33.52
C THR A 67 45.94 8.24 -33.85
N GLY A 68 46.82 7.44 -33.22
CA GLY A 68 48.28 7.56 -33.40
C GLY A 68 48.97 8.61 -32.53
N LEU A 69 48.24 9.36 -31.69
CA LEU A 69 48.82 10.26 -30.70
C LEU A 69 49.27 9.52 -29.45
N ASP A 70 50.33 10.00 -28.81
CA ASP A 70 50.66 9.58 -27.44
C ASP A 70 49.67 10.17 -26.41
N GLU A 71 49.75 9.73 -25.15
CA GLU A 71 48.78 10.09 -24.11
C GLU A 71 48.76 11.60 -23.79
N GLU A 72 49.90 12.29 -23.89
CA GLU A 72 49.96 13.75 -23.66
C GLU A 72 49.41 14.51 -24.85
N GLN A 73 49.80 14.10 -26.07
CA GLN A 73 49.32 14.69 -27.31
C GLN A 73 47.79 14.53 -27.45
N ALA A 74 47.25 13.37 -27.09
CA ALA A 74 45.81 13.14 -27.09
C ALA A 74 45.09 14.06 -26.09
N LYS A 75 45.62 14.23 -24.87
CA LYS A 75 45.04 15.14 -23.87
C LYS A 75 45.06 16.60 -24.33
N GLU A 76 46.15 17.04 -24.97
CA GLU A 76 46.28 18.40 -25.48
C GLU A 76 45.34 18.66 -26.66
N ALA A 77 45.22 17.71 -27.60
CA ALA A 77 44.28 17.78 -28.71
C ALA A 77 42.81 17.89 -28.23
N VAL A 78 42.40 17.03 -27.29
CA VAL A 78 41.05 17.06 -26.70
C VAL A 78 40.81 18.36 -25.94
N LYS A 79 41.80 18.86 -25.20
CA LYS A 79 41.69 20.14 -24.48
C LYS A 79 41.49 21.30 -25.45
N LYS A 80 42.26 21.33 -26.53
CA LYS A 80 42.18 22.41 -27.53
C LYS A 80 40.81 22.42 -28.21
N ASP A 81 40.33 21.25 -28.64
CA ASP A 81 39.00 21.16 -29.23
C ASP A 81 37.88 21.56 -28.26
N TYR A 82 37.97 21.14 -26.99
CA TYR A 82 37.03 21.61 -25.97
C TYR A 82 37.03 23.15 -25.85
N GLU A 83 38.21 23.77 -25.83
CA GLU A 83 38.34 25.23 -25.74
C GLU A 83 37.74 25.92 -26.96
N GLU A 84 38.01 25.43 -28.17
CA GLU A 84 37.44 25.97 -29.40
C GLU A 84 35.91 25.74 -29.50
N ARG A 85 35.40 24.57 -29.08
CA ARG A 85 33.95 24.30 -29.01
C ARG A 85 33.28 25.24 -28.03
N ARG A 86 33.90 25.43 -26.86
CA ARG A 86 33.40 26.33 -25.83
C ARG A 86 33.38 27.77 -26.32
N GLU A 87 34.39 28.24 -27.03
CA GLU A 87 34.38 29.60 -27.61
C GLU A 87 33.18 29.83 -28.54
N ILE A 88 32.81 28.84 -29.36
CA ILE A 88 31.64 28.92 -30.23
C ILE A 88 30.34 28.96 -29.42
N MET A 89 30.20 28.07 -28.43
CA MET A 89 29.00 28.01 -27.59
C MET A 89 28.85 29.26 -26.71
N ASP A 90 29.94 29.75 -26.12
CA ASP A 90 29.97 30.95 -25.27
C ASP A 90 29.65 32.23 -26.07
N ALA A 91 29.81 32.22 -27.40
CA ALA A 91 29.40 33.33 -28.28
C ALA A 91 27.87 33.41 -28.51
N SER A 92 27.12 32.35 -28.20
CA SER A 92 25.65 32.31 -28.30
C SER A 92 25.05 31.56 -27.10
N PRO A 93 25.15 32.12 -25.88
CA PRO A 93 24.75 31.42 -24.65
C PRO A 93 23.24 31.24 -24.55
N ILE A 94 22.81 30.11 -23.95
CA ILE A 94 21.41 29.87 -23.59
C ILE A 94 21.23 30.29 -22.13
N HIS A 95 20.63 31.45 -21.90
CA HIS A 95 20.29 31.92 -20.56
C HIS A 95 19.02 31.25 -20.03
N VAL A 96 19.09 30.80 -18.79
CA VAL A 96 18.04 30.05 -18.12
C VAL A 96 17.89 30.50 -16.66
N ALA A 97 16.66 30.39 -16.16
CA ALA A 97 16.32 30.55 -14.76
C ALA A 97 15.57 29.30 -14.30
N ILE A 98 16.14 28.55 -13.35
CA ILE A 98 15.53 27.32 -12.82
C ILE A 98 15.43 27.38 -11.30
N ALA A 99 14.51 26.60 -10.72
CA ALA A 99 14.40 26.44 -9.28
C ALA A 99 14.26 24.97 -8.90
N GLY A 100 14.85 24.58 -7.78
CA GLY A 100 14.78 23.20 -7.30
C GLY A 100 15.54 22.98 -6.01
N ARG A 101 15.54 21.72 -5.55
CA ARG A 101 16.17 21.28 -4.32
C ARG A 101 17.64 20.93 -4.54
N MET A 102 18.52 21.45 -3.69
CA MET A 102 19.94 21.09 -3.70
C MET A 102 20.13 19.67 -3.14
N MET A 103 20.48 18.73 -4.01
CA MET A 103 20.67 17.31 -3.66
C MET A 103 22.13 16.96 -3.38
N PHE A 104 23.06 17.80 -3.83
CA PHE A 104 24.49 17.60 -3.65
C PHE A 104 25.20 18.95 -3.67
N LYS A 105 26.30 19.08 -2.91
CA LYS A 105 27.19 20.24 -2.96
C LYS A 105 28.63 19.83 -2.70
N ARG A 106 29.55 20.31 -3.52
CA ARG A 106 31.00 20.16 -3.37
C ARG A 106 31.67 21.53 -3.46
N VAL A 107 32.34 21.94 -2.38
CA VAL A 107 33.06 23.21 -2.29
C VAL A 107 34.52 23.03 -2.71
N MET A 108 35.01 23.88 -3.60
CA MET A 108 36.35 23.82 -4.20
C MET A 108 37.04 25.20 -4.14
N GLY A 109 37.17 25.74 -2.93
CA GLY A 109 37.75 27.07 -2.72
C GLY A 109 36.84 28.18 -3.24
N LYS A 110 37.23 28.84 -4.34
CA LYS A 110 36.49 29.96 -4.97
C LYS A 110 35.38 29.53 -5.93
N ALA A 111 35.26 28.24 -6.21
CA ALA A 111 34.17 27.68 -6.99
C ALA A 111 33.57 26.47 -6.28
N SER A 112 32.34 26.11 -6.66
CA SER A 112 31.63 24.95 -6.14
C SER A 112 30.80 24.32 -7.26
N PHE A 113 30.52 23.03 -7.12
CA PHE A 113 29.49 22.35 -7.89
C PHE A 113 28.35 21.95 -6.96
N CYS A 114 27.12 22.07 -7.43
CA CYS A 114 25.96 21.51 -6.76
C CYS A 114 24.98 20.93 -7.77
N ASN A 115 24.06 20.09 -7.31
CA ASN A 115 23.03 19.51 -8.17
C ASN A 115 21.67 19.99 -7.69
N ILE A 116 20.88 20.53 -8.62
CA ILE A 116 19.53 21.04 -8.36
C ILE A 116 18.52 20.09 -9.00
N GLN A 117 17.67 19.51 -8.17
CA GLN A 117 16.59 18.61 -8.57
C GLN A 117 15.25 19.34 -8.58
N ASP A 118 14.54 19.25 -9.69
CA ASP A 118 13.20 19.80 -9.85
C ASP A 118 12.16 18.72 -10.21
N LEU A 119 11.05 19.11 -10.83
CA LEU A 119 9.99 18.18 -11.22
C LEU A 119 10.51 17.11 -12.21
N GLN A 120 11.19 17.55 -13.28
CA GLN A 120 11.55 16.70 -14.42
C GLN A 120 12.86 15.94 -14.21
N GLY A 121 13.75 16.43 -13.35
CA GLY A 121 15.03 15.75 -13.16
C GLY A 121 16.02 16.54 -12.32
N ASN A 122 17.28 16.41 -12.69
CA ASN A 122 18.41 16.98 -11.96
C ASN A 122 19.44 17.56 -12.93
N ILE A 123 20.02 18.71 -12.60
CA ILE A 123 21.08 19.34 -13.37
C ILE A 123 22.20 19.85 -12.47
N GLN A 124 23.43 19.72 -12.95
CA GLN A 124 24.60 20.25 -12.27
C GLN A 124 24.67 21.78 -12.46
N VAL A 125 25.09 22.47 -11.40
CA VAL A 125 25.25 23.91 -11.37
C VAL A 125 26.65 24.23 -10.88
N TYR A 126 27.38 24.98 -11.70
CA TYR A 126 28.68 25.54 -11.37
C TYR A 126 28.50 26.92 -10.75
N VAL A 127 28.98 27.09 -9.52
CA VAL A 127 28.84 28.34 -8.76
C VAL A 127 30.23 28.90 -8.48
N ALA A 128 30.57 30.01 -9.14
CA ALA A 128 31.85 30.68 -8.98
C ALA A 128 31.70 32.00 -8.21
N ARG A 129 32.59 32.24 -7.24
CA ARG A 129 32.66 33.49 -6.47
C ARG A 129 32.75 34.72 -7.36
N ASP A 130 33.56 34.62 -8.42
CA ASP A 130 33.83 35.75 -9.30
C ASP A 130 32.64 36.05 -10.24
N ALA A 131 31.66 35.14 -10.34
CA ALA A 131 30.41 35.33 -11.08
C ALA A 131 29.26 35.84 -10.21
N ILE A 132 29.02 35.21 -9.05
CA ILE A 132 27.87 35.56 -8.19
C ILE A 132 28.18 36.61 -7.11
N GLY A 133 29.45 37.01 -6.98
CA GLY A 133 29.95 37.94 -5.96
C GLY A 133 30.43 37.27 -4.67
N ALA A 134 31.29 37.98 -3.93
CA ALA A 134 31.96 37.45 -2.74
C ALA A 134 30.99 37.11 -1.59
N ASP A 135 30.03 37.99 -1.32
CA ASP A 135 29.06 37.84 -0.23
C ASP A 135 28.05 36.73 -0.53
N SER A 136 27.46 36.74 -1.73
CA SER A 136 26.54 35.67 -2.20
C SER A 136 27.20 34.30 -2.18
N TYR A 137 28.48 34.21 -2.57
CA TYR A 137 29.22 32.97 -2.51
C TYR A 137 29.56 32.54 -1.07
N ALA A 138 29.83 33.49 -0.17
CA ALA A 138 30.00 33.19 1.25
C ALA A 138 28.72 32.62 1.87
N ASP A 139 27.56 33.16 1.52
CA ASP A 139 26.25 32.64 1.94
C ASP A 139 25.95 31.27 1.33
N PHE A 140 26.19 31.10 0.03
CA PHE A 140 26.03 29.81 -0.65
C PHE A 140 26.90 28.71 0.00
N LYS A 141 28.14 29.01 0.41
CA LYS A 141 28.96 28.02 1.11
C LYS A 141 28.31 27.52 2.40
N LYS A 142 27.54 28.36 3.10
CA LYS A 142 26.82 28.01 4.33
C LYS A 142 25.51 27.23 4.10
N SER A 143 25.03 27.14 2.86
CA SER A 143 23.81 26.38 2.53
C SER A 143 23.91 24.90 2.89
N ASP A 144 22.78 24.20 2.94
CA ASP A 144 22.75 22.78 3.25
C ASP A 144 22.07 21.98 2.14
N ILE A 145 22.43 20.70 2.03
CA ILE A 145 21.68 19.74 1.23
C ILE A 145 20.22 19.73 1.73
N GLY A 146 19.29 19.77 0.78
CA GLY A 146 17.85 19.88 1.00
C GLY A 146 17.30 21.30 0.85
N ASP A 147 18.13 22.34 0.91
CA ASP A 147 17.69 23.72 0.65
C ASP A 147 17.13 23.86 -0.77
N ILE A 148 16.10 24.70 -0.95
CA ILE A 148 15.53 25.02 -2.26
C ILE A 148 16.14 26.33 -2.75
N PHE A 149 16.68 26.30 -3.97
CA PHE A 149 17.32 27.44 -4.61
C PHE A 149 16.62 27.79 -5.92
N GLY A 150 16.55 29.08 -6.21
CA GLY A 150 16.39 29.62 -7.55
C GLY A 150 17.76 30.05 -8.05
N LEU A 151 18.03 29.85 -9.33
CA LEU A 151 19.27 30.27 -9.96
C LEU A 151 19.02 30.81 -11.36
N GLU A 152 19.84 31.78 -11.73
CA GLU A 152 19.88 32.39 -13.07
C GLU A 152 21.31 32.25 -13.60
N GLY A 153 21.45 31.94 -14.88
CA GLY A 153 22.75 31.75 -15.51
C GLY A 153 22.64 31.26 -16.94
N PHE A 154 23.67 30.60 -17.45
CA PHE A 154 23.69 30.06 -18.80
C PHE A 154 24.10 28.58 -18.83
N ALA A 155 23.51 27.82 -19.76
CA ALA A 155 23.84 26.42 -19.96
C ALA A 155 25.20 26.29 -20.68
N PHE A 156 26.01 25.34 -20.23
CA PHE A 156 27.31 25.01 -20.83
C PHE A 156 27.65 23.54 -20.60
N ARG A 157 28.62 23.02 -21.36
CA ARG A 157 29.16 21.67 -21.14
C ARG A 157 30.51 21.75 -20.43
N THR A 158 30.67 20.97 -19.37
CA THR A 158 31.94 20.86 -18.65
C THR A 158 32.98 20.05 -19.45
N ARG A 159 34.25 20.10 -19.05
CA ARG A 159 35.32 19.28 -19.67
C ARG A 159 35.06 17.78 -19.61
N THR A 160 34.29 17.32 -18.62
CA THR A 160 33.87 15.91 -18.48
C THR A 160 32.66 15.55 -19.34
N GLY A 161 32.15 16.50 -20.12
CA GLY A 161 31.00 16.29 -21.01
C GLY A 161 29.63 16.48 -20.35
N GLU A 162 29.55 16.80 -19.07
CA GLU A 162 28.28 16.99 -18.37
C GLU A 162 27.69 18.38 -18.70
N ILE A 163 26.41 18.43 -19.08
CA ILE A 163 25.66 19.68 -19.28
C ILE A 163 25.31 20.26 -17.91
N SER A 164 25.70 21.51 -17.71
CA SER A 164 25.62 22.22 -16.44
C SER A 164 25.14 23.65 -16.66
N ILE A 165 24.71 24.31 -15.59
CA ILE A 165 24.41 25.76 -15.61
C ILE A 165 25.54 26.50 -14.90
N HIS A 166 26.13 27.47 -15.56
CA HIS A 166 27.04 28.42 -14.93
C HIS A 166 26.21 29.50 -14.24
N ALA A 167 26.16 29.48 -12.91
CA ALA A 167 25.33 30.40 -12.15
C ALA A 167 25.89 31.83 -12.17
N GLU A 168 25.03 32.78 -12.48
CA GLU A 168 25.24 34.22 -12.37
C GLU A 168 24.53 34.78 -11.13
N SER A 169 23.44 34.14 -10.72
CA SER A 169 22.73 34.41 -9.47
C SER A 169 22.32 33.12 -8.78
N MET A 170 22.38 33.11 -7.44
CA MET A 170 21.90 32.02 -6.58
C MET A 170 21.04 32.62 -5.46
N THR A 171 19.76 32.28 -5.43
CA THR A 171 18.79 32.77 -4.44
C THR A 171 18.27 31.61 -3.60
N LEU A 172 18.50 31.64 -2.29
CA LEU A 172 17.89 30.67 -1.37
C LEU A 172 16.39 30.99 -1.25
N LEU A 173 15.53 30.06 -1.67
CA LEU A 173 14.07 30.23 -1.66
C LEU A 173 13.42 29.58 -0.44
N SER A 174 14.00 28.50 0.08
CA SER A 174 13.52 27.86 1.29
C SER A 174 14.64 27.12 1.99
N LYS A 175 14.82 27.41 3.28
CA LYS A 175 15.77 26.68 4.12
C LYS A 175 15.19 25.33 4.53
N SER A 176 15.91 24.24 4.27
CA SER A 176 15.59 22.93 4.84
C SER A 176 16.11 22.85 6.26
N LEU A 177 15.20 22.76 7.22
CA LEU A 177 15.53 22.53 8.64
C LEU A 177 15.74 21.06 8.96
N GLN A 178 15.14 20.16 8.19
CA GLN A 178 15.33 18.72 8.29
C GLN A 178 16.51 18.26 7.42
N ILE A 179 17.06 17.10 7.77
CA ILE A 179 18.15 16.45 7.03
C ILE A 179 17.53 15.40 6.12
N LEU A 180 17.88 15.44 4.84
CA LEU A 180 17.49 14.37 3.92
C LEU A 180 18.25 13.08 4.27
N PRO A 181 17.64 11.89 4.06
CA PRO A 181 18.34 10.62 4.13
C PRO A 181 19.59 10.59 3.24
N GLU A 182 20.50 9.67 3.51
CA GLU A 182 21.70 9.52 2.71
C GLU A 182 21.37 9.21 1.24
N LYS A 183 22.02 9.93 0.31
CA LYS A 183 21.71 9.86 -1.12
C LYS A 183 22.03 8.50 -1.76
N PHE A 184 23.05 7.77 -1.29
CA PHE A 184 23.56 6.58 -1.99
C PHE A 184 22.60 5.40 -1.98
N HIS A 185 21.82 5.24 -0.91
CA HIS A 185 20.88 4.14 -0.77
C HIS A 185 19.42 4.57 -0.96
N GLY A 186 19.15 5.87 -1.08
CA GLY A 186 17.79 6.41 -1.08
C GLY A 186 17.11 6.22 0.28
N LEU A 187 15.77 6.35 0.30
CA LEU A 187 14.98 5.97 1.47
C LEU A 187 14.50 4.53 1.25
N THR A 188 15.12 3.57 1.93
CA THR A 188 14.85 2.12 1.76
C THR A 188 13.77 1.59 2.70
N ASP A 189 13.63 2.18 3.90
CA ASP A 189 12.62 1.78 4.87
C ASP A 189 11.20 2.05 4.33
N THR A 190 10.44 0.97 4.11
CA THR A 190 9.13 1.04 3.44
C THR A 190 8.08 1.74 4.29
N ASP A 191 8.08 1.56 5.61
CA ASP A 191 7.15 2.26 6.52
C ASP A 191 7.40 3.78 6.51
N MET A 192 8.67 4.20 6.54
CA MET A 192 9.06 5.61 6.41
C MET A 192 8.71 6.18 5.04
N ARG A 193 8.85 5.41 3.95
CA ARG A 193 8.43 5.86 2.61
C ARG A 193 6.93 6.21 2.58
N TYR A 194 6.10 5.37 3.20
CA TYR A 194 4.65 5.59 3.26
C TYR A 194 4.27 6.73 4.21
N ARG A 195 4.91 6.82 5.39
CA ARG A 195 4.63 7.89 6.37
C ARG A 195 5.13 9.26 5.92
N GLN A 196 6.27 9.29 5.25
CA GLN A 196 6.92 10.51 4.78
C GLN A 196 7.02 10.50 3.26
N ARG A 197 5.88 10.37 2.58
CA ARG A 197 5.83 10.34 1.11
C ARG A 197 6.58 11.50 0.47
N TYR A 198 6.56 12.68 1.07
CA TYR A 198 7.31 13.83 0.58
C TYR A 198 8.84 13.60 0.55
N VAL A 199 9.41 12.81 1.46
CA VAL A 199 10.82 12.40 1.43
C VAL A 199 11.04 11.31 0.38
N ASP A 200 10.16 10.31 0.33
CA ASP A 200 10.21 9.25 -0.70
C ASP A 200 10.21 9.84 -2.12
N LEU A 201 9.32 10.78 -2.44
CA LEU A 201 9.26 11.46 -3.74
C LEU A 201 10.52 12.30 -4.07
N ILE A 202 11.24 12.77 -3.03
CA ILE A 202 12.52 13.47 -3.21
C ILE A 202 13.63 12.47 -3.52
N MET A 203 13.70 11.37 -2.77
CA MET A 203 14.82 10.44 -2.78
C MET A 203 14.71 9.34 -3.84
N ASN A 204 13.49 8.95 -4.21
CA ASN A 204 13.20 7.81 -5.09
C ASN A 204 12.42 8.31 -6.32
N GLN A 205 13.12 8.46 -7.46
CA GLN A 205 12.48 8.91 -8.71
C GLN A 205 11.47 7.90 -9.25
N ASP A 206 11.70 6.61 -9.03
CA ASP A 206 10.77 5.56 -9.46
C ASP A 206 9.42 5.67 -8.74
N SER A 207 9.41 5.92 -7.42
CA SER A 207 8.19 6.23 -6.67
C SER A 207 7.45 7.42 -7.30
N LYS A 208 8.16 8.50 -7.65
CA LYS A 208 7.54 9.68 -8.30
C LYS A 208 6.93 9.31 -9.66
N ASN A 209 7.63 8.51 -10.47
CA ASN A 209 7.17 8.08 -11.79
C ASN A 209 5.89 7.24 -11.71
N VAL A 210 5.72 6.41 -10.67
CA VAL A 210 4.46 5.67 -10.42
C VAL A 210 3.27 6.64 -10.31
N PHE A 211 3.39 7.73 -9.55
CA PHE A 211 2.28 8.69 -9.38
C PHE A 211 2.03 9.57 -10.62
N ILE A 212 3.07 9.86 -11.40
CA ILE A 212 2.92 10.51 -12.71
C ILE A 212 2.12 9.58 -13.64
N LYS A 213 2.50 8.29 -13.71
CA LYS A 213 1.76 7.28 -14.48
C LYS A 213 0.34 7.09 -13.99
N ARG A 214 0.09 7.07 -12.67
CA ARG A 214 -1.27 7.05 -12.10
C ARG A 214 -2.15 8.17 -12.66
N SER A 215 -1.61 9.39 -12.69
CA SER A 215 -2.33 10.55 -13.23
C SER A 215 -2.58 10.41 -14.73
N GLN A 216 -1.61 9.87 -15.47
CA GLN A 216 -1.75 9.57 -16.90
C GLN A 216 -2.83 8.48 -17.14
N ILE A 217 -2.82 7.39 -16.39
CA ILE A 217 -3.84 6.32 -16.46
C ILE A 217 -5.25 6.92 -16.28
N LEU A 218 -5.46 7.70 -15.22
CA LEU A 218 -6.74 8.35 -14.95
C LEU A 218 -7.18 9.30 -16.07
N LYS A 219 -6.24 10.06 -16.65
CA LYS A 219 -6.51 10.94 -17.78
C LYS A 219 -6.93 10.13 -19.01
N GLU A 220 -6.20 9.06 -19.33
CA GLU A 220 -6.46 8.27 -20.52
C GLU A 220 -7.73 7.41 -20.38
N ILE A 221 -8.11 6.97 -19.17
CA ILE A 221 -9.43 6.39 -18.89
C ILE A 221 -10.54 7.37 -19.28
N ARG A 222 -10.46 8.62 -18.80
CA ARG A 222 -11.44 9.65 -19.13
C ARG A 222 -11.52 9.91 -20.63
N ASN A 223 -10.37 9.99 -21.31
CA ASN A 223 -10.33 10.15 -22.76
C ASN A 223 -11.02 8.98 -23.47
N PHE A 224 -10.71 7.74 -23.08
CA PHE A 224 -11.27 6.53 -23.66
C PHE A 224 -12.79 6.44 -23.54
N LEU A 225 -13.33 6.85 -22.38
CA LEU A 225 -14.76 6.87 -22.09
C LEU A 225 -15.46 8.04 -22.78
N ALA A 226 -14.84 9.23 -22.81
CA ALA A 226 -15.36 10.39 -23.54
C ALA A 226 -15.49 10.12 -25.04
N ASP A 227 -14.54 9.40 -25.64
CA ASP A 227 -14.60 8.96 -27.05
C ASP A 227 -15.72 7.93 -27.32
N ARG A 228 -16.37 7.42 -26.27
CA ARG A 228 -17.48 6.45 -26.31
C ARG A 228 -18.79 7.03 -25.76
N ASP A 229 -18.89 8.36 -25.69
CA ASP A 229 -20.08 9.10 -25.25
C ASP A 229 -20.51 8.80 -23.80
N PHE A 230 -19.58 8.37 -22.94
CA PHE A 230 -19.85 8.26 -21.50
C PHE A 230 -19.78 9.63 -20.84
N MET A 231 -20.78 9.96 -20.03
CA MET A 231 -20.83 11.20 -19.25
C MET A 231 -20.22 10.98 -17.86
N GLU A 232 -19.19 11.74 -17.51
CA GLU A 232 -18.66 11.79 -16.13
C GLU A 232 -19.67 12.50 -15.23
N VAL A 233 -19.99 11.88 -14.09
CA VAL A 233 -20.92 12.40 -13.09
C VAL A 233 -20.31 12.31 -11.69
N GLU A 234 -20.94 12.99 -10.72
CA GLU A 234 -20.58 12.92 -9.31
C GLU A 234 -21.83 12.60 -8.49
N THR A 235 -21.79 11.51 -7.73
CA THR A 235 -22.89 11.04 -6.87
C THR A 235 -22.53 11.22 -5.38
N PRO A 236 -23.52 11.16 -4.45
CA PRO A 236 -23.26 11.39 -3.03
C PRO A 236 -22.23 10.43 -2.42
N MET A 237 -21.30 10.96 -1.62
CA MET A 237 -20.39 10.15 -0.77
C MET A 237 -20.97 9.88 0.62
N LEU A 238 -21.83 10.77 1.11
CA LEU A 238 -22.61 10.60 2.34
C LEU A 238 -23.98 10.08 1.95
N VAL A 239 -24.33 8.90 2.45
CA VAL A 239 -25.54 8.16 2.07
C VAL A 239 -26.29 7.68 3.31
N ALA A 240 -27.62 7.63 3.25
CA ALA A 240 -28.44 7.07 4.33
C ALA A 240 -28.30 5.54 4.39
N ASN A 241 -28.33 4.88 3.22
CA ASN A 241 -28.06 3.45 3.08
C ASN A 241 -26.76 3.24 2.28
N ALA A 242 -25.83 2.48 2.84
CA ALA A 242 -24.59 2.08 2.16
C ALA A 242 -24.83 0.72 1.50
N GLY A 243 -25.23 0.73 0.23
CA GLY A 243 -25.42 -0.47 -0.59
C GLY A 243 -24.66 -0.39 -1.91
N GLY A 244 -24.83 -1.41 -2.75
CA GLY A 244 -24.09 -1.57 -4.03
C GLY A 244 -22.83 -2.43 -3.92
N ALA A 245 -22.52 -2.92 -2.72
CA ALA A 245 -21.45 -3.89 -2.49
C ALA A 245 -21.73 -4.64 -1.18
N ALA A 246 -21.10 -5.80 -0.98
CA ALA A 246 -21.02 -6.43 0.33
C ALA A 246 -19.76 -5.89 1.02
N ALA A 247 -19.94 -5.00 2.00
CA ALA A 247 -18.84 -4.39 2.76
C ALA A 247 -19.38 -3.61 3.96
N ARG A 248 -18.60 -3.59 5.05
CA ARG A 248 -18.92 -2.80 6.23
C ARG A 248 -18.71 -1.29 5.98
N PRO A 249 -19.70 -0.42 6.22
CA PRO A 249 -19.52 1.02 6.02
C PRO A 249 -18.77 1.70 7.17
N PHE A 250 -18.25 2.89 6.91
CA PHE A 250 -17.93 3.86 7.96
C PHE A 250 -19.17 4.68 8.27
N GLU A 251 -19.50 4.81 9.55
CA GLU A 251 -20.64 5.60 10.04
C GLU A 251 -20.17 6.99 10.51
N THR A 252 -21.03 7.99 10.32
CA THR A 252 -20.80 9.36 10.79
C THR A 252 -22.12 10.08 11.04
N HIS A 253 -22.06 11.30 11.58
CA HIS A 253 -23.25 12.04 12.00
C HIS A 253 -23.29 13.45 11.39
N TYR A 254 -24.41 13.79 10.74
CA TYR A 254 -24.65 15.11 10.20
C TYR A 254 -25.35 16.01 11.23
N ASN A 255 -24.55 16.74 12.01
CA ASN A 255 -25.02 17.60 13.11
C ASN A 255 -26.16 18.58 12.77
N ALA A 256 -26.20 19.16 11.56
CA ALA A 256 -27.20 20.18 11.23
C ALA A 256 -28.58 19.59 10.94
N LEU A 257 -28.62 18.37 10.39
CA LEU A 257 -29.87 17.62 10.19
C LEU A 257 -30.19 16.69 11.36
N ASN A 258 -29.21 16.46 12.24
CA ASN A 258 -29.30 15.49 13.33
C ASN A 258 -29.64 14.08 12.80
N GLU A 259 -28.89 13.65 11.78
CA GLU A 259 -29.08 12.39 11.07
C GLU A 259 -27.77 11.60 11.05
N ASP A 260 -27.88 10.29 11.26
CA ASP A 260 -26.77 9.37 11.05
C ASP A 260 -26.69 9.03 9.56
N VAL A 261 -25.47 9.11 9.03
CA VAL A 261 -25.17 8.85 7.61
C VAL A 261 -23.94 7.98 7.51
N LYS A 262 -23.75 7.36 6.35
CA LYS A 262 -22.66 6.44 6.07
C LYS A 262 -21.80 6.99 4.94
N LEU A 263 -20.52 6.66 4.94
CA LEU A 263 -19.69 6.81 3.74
C LEU A 263 -20.03 5.68 2.76
N ARG A 264 -20.16 6.01 1.48
CA ARG A 264 -20.51 5.03 0.44
C ARG A 264 -19.46 3.92 0.31
N ILE A 265 -19.96 2.69 0.11
CA ILE A 265 -19.14 1.48 -0.12
C ILE A 265 -19.03 1.12 -1.62
N SER A 266 -19.88 1.73 -2.46
CA SER A 266 -19.99 1.60 -3.92
C SER A 266 -20.65 2.87 -4.50
N LEU A 267 -20.60 3.05 -5.82
CA LEU A 267 -21.28 4.14 -6.53
C LEU A 267 -22.62 3.69 -7.17
N GLU A 268 -22.93 2.39 -7.09
CA GLU A 268 -23.81 1.68 -8.02
C GLU A 268 -25.25 2.18 -7.98
N LEU A 269 -25.83 2.23 -6.78
CA LEU A 269 -27.27 2.48 -6.64
C LEU A 269 -27.65 3.87 -7.14
N TYR A 270 -26.76 4.86 -7.03
CA TYR A 270 -27.01 6.21 -7.55
C TYR A 270 -26.78 6.29 -9.06
N LEU A 271 -25.75 5.63 -9.59
CA LEU A 271 -25.51 5.58 -11.03
C LEU A 271 -26.66 4.88 -11.76
N LYS A 272 -27.24 3.81 -11.19
CA LYS A 272 -28.46 3.19 -11.71
C LYS A 272 -29.67 4.13 -11.73
N ARG A 273 -29.83 4.97 -10.70
CA ARG A 273 -30.89 6.02 -10.70
C ARG A 273 -30.71 7.00 -11.86
N LEU A 274 -29.47 7.30 -12.26
CA LEU A 274 -29.19 8.13 -13.43
C LEU A 274 -29.55 7.43 -14.75
N ILE A 275 -29.38 6.11 -14.83
CA ILE A 275 -29.83 5.31 -15.96
C ILE A 275 -31.37 5.30 -16.06
N VAL A 276 -32.08 5.14 -14.93
CA VAL A 276 -33.55 5.36 -14.86
C VAL A 276 -33.92 6.77 -15.34
N GLY A 277 -33.11 7.77 -14.99
CA GLY A 277 -33.26 9.16 -15.44
C GLY A 277 -33.00 9.39 -16.93
N GLY A 278 -32.56 8.37 -17.69
CA GLY A 278 -32.38 8.43 -19.14
C GLY A 278 -31.01 8.93 -19.59
N LEU A 279 -29.98 8.90 -18.73
CA LEU A 279 -28.63 9.36 -19.09
C LEU A 279 -27.82 8.35 -19.92
N GLU A 280 -28.33 7.12 -20.09
CA GLU A 280 -27.85 6.01 -20.95
C GLU A 280 -26.40 5.55 -20.81
N ARG A 281 -25.41 6.41 -20.64
CA ARG A 281 -23.99 6.10 -20.47
C ARG A 281 -23.37 7.05 -19.45
N VAL A 282 -23.21 6.58 -18.22
CA VAL A 282 -22.62 7.37 -17.13
C VAL A 282 -21.45 6.64 -16.52
N TYR A 283 -20.47 7.39 -16.01
CA TYR A 283 -19.40 6.87 -15.19
C TYR A 283 -19.02 7.85 -14.09
N GLU A 284 -18.47 7.34 -13.00
CA GLU A 284 -17.83 8.14 -11.97
C GLU A 284 -16.50 7.48 -11.56
N ILE A 285 -15.44 8.29 -11.47
CA ILE A 285 -14.18 7.89 -10.82
C ILE A 285 -14.13 8.56 -9.46
N GLY A 286 -14.44 7.80 -8.41
CA GLY A 286 -14.67 8.33 -7.08
C GLY A 286 -13.96 7.56 -5.97
N ARG A 287 -13.93 8.15 -4.78
CA ARG A 287 -13.52 7.45 -3.56
C ARG A 287 -14.68 6.59 -3.06
N VAL A 288 -14.38 5.36 -2.65
CA VAL A 288 -15.25 4.52 -1.84
C VAL A 288 -14.54 4.19 -0.53
N PHE A 289 -15.32 3.85 0.49
CA PHE A 289 -14.83 3.67 1.85
C PHE A 289 -15.38 2.37 2.41
N ARG A 290 -14.50 1.43 2.78
CA ARG A 290 -14.88 0.15 3.36
C ARG A 290 -14.12 -0.04 4.67
N ASN A 291 -14.86 -0.33 5.74
CA ASN A 291 -14.34 -0.46 7.09
C ASN A 291 -13.78 -1.86 7.31
N GLU A 292 -12.69 -2.15 6.58
CA GLU A 292 -12.05 -3.44 6.46
C GLU A 292 -10.57 -3.38 6.86
N GLY A 293 -9.92 -4.54 6.92
CA GLY A 293 -8.48 -4.65 7.17
C GLY A 293 -7.63 -3.99 6.08
N VAL A 294 -6.36 -3.73 6.41
CA VAL A 294 -5.37 -3.20 5.45
C VAL A 294 -4.35 -4.27 5.14
N ASP A 295 -4.15 -4.58 3.86
CA ASP A 295 -3.14 -5.54 3.40
C ASP A 295 -2.37 -4.98 2.16
N THR A 296 -1.78 -5.86 1.36
CA THR A 296 -1.04 -5.47 0.15
C THR A 296 -1.95 -5.02 -1.01
N ARG A 297 -3.25 -5.28 -0.94
CA ARG A 297 -4.25 -5.04 -2.00
C ARG A 297 -5.44 -4.20 -1.53
N HIS A 298 -5.62 -4.02 -0.22
CA HIS A 298 -6.74 -3.32 0.40
C HIS A 298 -6.28 -2.09 1.17
N ASN A 299 -6.96 -0.98 0.96
CA ASN A 299 -6.85 0.25 1.74
C ASN A 299 -8.28 0.74 2.07
N PRO A 300 -8.58 1.20 3.31
CA PRO A 300 -9.95 1.48 3.74
C PRO A 300 -10.67 2.55 2.90
N GLU A 301 -9.89 3.43 2.26
CA GLU A 301 -10.38 4.36 1.27
C GLU A 301 -9.63 4.13 -0.05
N PHE A 302 -10.34 3.87 -1.14
CA PHE A 302 -9.73 3.54 -2.42
C PHE A 302 -10.51 4.10 -3.62
N THR A 303 -9.85 4.22 -4.75
CA THR A 303 -10.44 4.78 -5.97
C THR A 303 -11.12 3.67 -6.75
N LEU A 304 -12.43 3.79 -6.90
CA LEU A 304 -13.25 2.91 -7.70
C LEU A 304 -13.76 3.72 -8.89
N MET A 305 -13.73 3.13 -10.08
CA MET A 305 -14.50 3.62 -11.20
C MET A 305 -15.68 2.70 -11.41
N GLU A 306 -16.89 3.24 -11.38
CA GLU A 306 -18.06 2.52 -11.85
C GLU A 306 -18.66 3.21 -13.06
N LEU A 307 -19.18 2.41 -13.98
CA LEU A 307 -19.88 2.90 -15.16
C LEU A 307 -21.05 2.01 -15.52
N TYR A 308 -22.06 2.61 -16.14
CA TYR A 308 -23.29 1.96 -16.53
C TYR A 308 -23.67 2.39 -17.94
N GLN A 309 -24.03 1.41 -18.76
CA GLN A 309 -24.46 1.60 -20.14
C GLN A 309 -25.81 0.92 -20.37
N ALA A 310 -26.81 1.68 -20.78
CA ALA A 310 -28.10 1.18 -21.20
C ALA A 310 -28.00 0.41 -22.53
N TYR A 311 -28.92 -0.53 -22.71
CA TYR A 311 -29.11 -1.40 -23.87
C TYR A 311 -27.91 -2.30 -24.21
N THR A 312 -27.14 -2.69 -23.20
CA THR A 312 -26.10 -3.71 -23.29
C THR A 312 -26.20 -4.69 -22.11
N ASP A 313 -25.38 -5.72 -22.14
CA ASP A 313 -25.25 -6.77 -21.13
C ASP A 313 -23.78 -6.88 -20.67
N TYR A 314 -23.50 -7.91 -19.86
CA TYR A 314 -22.15 -8.25 -19.42
C TYR A 314 -21.16 -8.57 -20.57
N GLU A 315 -21.62 -8.98 -21.77
CA GLU A 315 -20.73 -9.23 -22.91
C GLU A 315 -20.20 -7.91 -23.48
N GLY A 316 -21.05 -6.87 -23.52
CA GLY A 316 -20.61 -5.52 -23.84
C GLY A 316 -19.63 -4.97 -22.80
N MET A 317 -19.80 -5.31 -21.51
CA MET A 317 -18.85 -4.92 -20.47
C MET A 317 -17.50 -5.66 -20.59
N MET A 318 -17.48 -6.91 -21.07
CA MET A 318 -16.23 -7.61 -21.39
C MET A 318 -15.48 -6.92 -22.55
N GLU A 319 -16.19 -6.55 -23.63
CA GLU A 319 -15.58 -5.81 -24.76
C GLU A 319 -15.00 -4.48 -24.29
N LEU A 320 -15.77 -3.69 -23.54
CA LEU A 320 -15.33 -2.40 -23.03
C LEU A 320 -14.07 -2.54 -22.18
N THR A 321 -14.04 -3.54 -21.30
CA THR A 321 -12.92 -3.84 -20.42
C THR A 321 -11.66 -4.24 -21.18
N GLU A 322 -11.78 -5.20 -22.10
CA GLU A 322 -10.66 -5.66 -22.91
C GLU A 322 -10.05 -4.51 -23.73
N SER A 323 -10.92 -3.73 -24.39
CA SER A 323 -10.53 -2.55 -25.16
C SER A 323 -9.84 -1.49 -24.30
N MET A 324 -10.36 -1.21 -23.09
CA MET A 324 -9.79 -0.22 -22.19
C MET A 324 -8.42 -0.65 -21.65
N PHE A 325 -8.29 -1.88 -21.15
CA PHE A 325 -7.04 -2.37 -20.56
C PHE A 325 -5.91 -2.38 -21.60
N ARG A 326 -6.21 -2.85 -22.82
CA ARG A 326 -5.26 -2.83 -23.95
C ARG A 326 -4.84 -1.40 -24.31
N TYR A 327 -5.81 -0.50 -24.44
CA TYR A 327 -5.55 0.92 -24.74
C TYR A 327 -4.65 1.59 -23.69
N LEU A 328 -4.92 1.38 -22.40
CA LEU A 328 -4.14 1.96 -21.32
C LEU A 328 -2.70 1.42 -21.29
N ALA A 329 -2.52 0.11 -21.47
CA ALA A 329 -1.20 -0.50 -21.54
C ALA A 329 -0.37 0.08 -22.70
N GLU A 330 -0.95 0.22 -23.88
CA GLU A 330 -0.28 0.84 -25.03
C GLU A 330 0.08 2.31 -24.77
N LYS A 331 -0.85 3.09 -24.20
CA LYS A 331 -0.64 4.52 -23.96
C LYS A 331 0.35 4.83 -22.84
N VAL A 332 0.36 4.03 -21.78
CA VAL A 332 1.13 4.31 -20.55
C VAL A 332 2.42 3.50 -20.48
N CYS A 333 2.40 2.27 -20.98
CA CYS A 333 3.55 1.37 -20.97
C CYS A 333 4.24 1.26 -22.33
N GLY A 334 3.63 1.78 -23.40
CA GLY A 334 4.15 1.71 -24.77
C GLY A 334 3.94 0.35 -25.46
N SER A 335 3.25 -0.57 -24.80
CA SER A 335 3.04 -1.95 -25.26
C SER A 335 1.84 -2.58 -24.55
N ALA A 336 1.04 -3.37 -25.28
CA ALA A 336 0.00 -4.22 -24.70
C ALA A 336 0.56 -5.47 -23.98
N LYS A 337 1.85 -5.76 -24.15
CA LYS A 337 2.58 -6.74 -23.34
C LYS A 337 3.32 -6.03 -22.23
N ILE A 338 2.96 -6.33 -21.00
CA ILE A 338 3.57 -5.74 -19.80
C ILE A 338 4.28 -6.83 -19.00
N SER A 339 5.18 -6.42 -18.10
CA SER A 339 5.82 -7.30 -17.14
C SER A 339 5.32 -6.95 -15.75
N TYR A 340 4.94 -7.96 -14.97
CA TYR A 340 4.59 -7.81 -13.57
C TYR A 340 5.37 -8.83 -12.74
N ASN A 341 6.24 -8.37 -11.84
CA ASN A 341 7.15 -9.23 -11.06
C ASN A 341 7.95 -10.23 -11.93
N GLY A 342 8.38 -9.77 -13.12
CA GLY A 342 9.12 -10.58 -14.10
C GLY A 342 8.28 -11.56 -14.94
N ILE A 343 6.97 -11.61 -14.74
CA ILE A 343 6.03 -12.42 -15.53
C ILE A 343 5.44 -11.56 -16.65
N GLU A 344 5.47 -12.04 -17.90
CA GLU A 344 4.81 -11.37 -19.03
C GLU A 344 3.28 -11.54 -18.94
N ILE A 345 2.55 -10.43 -19.00
CA ILE A 345 1.09 -10.37 -19.11
C ILE A 345 0.76 -9.80 -20.49
N ASP A 346 0.00 -10.56 -21.30
CA ASP A 346 -0.28 -10.23 -22.69
C ASP A 346 -1.72 -9.73 -22.88
N LEU A 347 -1.91 -8.40 -22.78
CA LEU A 347 -3.21 -7.74 -22.98
C LEU A 347 -3.56 -7.57 -24.46
N SER A 348 -2.68 -7.97 -25.40
CA SER A 348 -2.91 -7.82 -26.84
C SER A 348 -3.86 -8.88 -27.42
N LYS A 349 -4.02 -10.00 -26.71
CA LYS A 349 -4.90 -11.10 -27.12
C LYS A 349 -6.32 -10.90 -26.58
N PRO A 350 -7.32 -11.56 -27.17
CA PRO A 350 -8.62 -11.72 -26.52
C PRO A 350 -8.44 -12.36 -25.15
N PHE A 351 -9.12 -11.83 -24.14
CA PHE A 351 -9.03 -12.35 -22.76
C PHE A 351 -9.72 -13.72 -22.69
N GLU A 352 -9.17 -14.63 -21.87
CA GLU A 352 -9.77 -15.95 -21.70
C GLU A 352 -11.15 -15.80 -21.05
N ARG A 353 -12.09 -16.67 -21.43
CA ARG A 353 -13.44 -16.71 -20.85
C ARG A 353 -13.65 -18.10 -20.27
N LEU A 354 -13.95 -18.16 -18.98
CA LEU A 354 -14.12 -19.40 -18.25
C LEU A 354 -15.28 -19.22 -17.27
N THR A 355 -16.21 -20.18 -17.17
CA THR A 355 -17.23 -20.10 -16.12
C THR A 355 -16.61 -20.45 -14.78
N MET A 356 -17.18 -19.96 -13.67
CA MET A 356 -16.70 -20.29 -12.32
C MET A 356 -16.69 -21.80 -12.08
N ASN A 357 -17.75 -22.52 -12.50
CA ASN A 357 -17.78 -23.98 -12.38
C ASN A 357 -16.73 -24.67 -13.28
N ASP A 358 -16.55 -24.21 -14.53
CA ASP A 358 -15.50 -24.77 -15.39
C ASP A 358 -14.09 -24.54 -14.83
N ALA A 359 -13.85 -23.40 -14.16
CA ALA A 359 -12.60 -23.13 -13.46
C ALA A 359 -12.37 -24.13 -12.32
N ILE A 360 -13.36 -24.32 -11.46
CA ILE A 360 -13.28 -25.29 -10.36
C ILE A 360 -13.08 -26.71 -10.90
N LYS A 361 -13.82 -27.08 -11.96
CA LYS A 361 -13.66 -28.38 -12.61
C LYS A 361 -12.25 -28.57 -13.18
N LYS A 362 -11.67 -27.53 -13.76
CA LYS A 362 -10.31 -27.55 -14.32
C LYS A 362 -9.23 -27.65 -13.24
N TYR A 363 -9.35 -26.92 -12.13
CA TYR A 363 -8.27 -26.77 -11.14
C TYR A 363 -8.45 -27.59 -9.87
N ALA A 364 -9.69 -27.85 -9.44
CA ALA A 364 -10.03 -28.71 -8.29
C ALA A 364 -10.52 -30.11 -8.71
N GLY A 365 -10.92 -30.30 -9.98
CA GLY A 365 -11.45 -31.58 -10.46
C GLY A 365 -12.89 -31.88 -10.03
N ILE A 366 -13.60 -30.88 -9.50
CA ILE A 366 -14.96 -31.01 -8.96
C ILE A 366 -15.93 -30.31 -9.91
N ASP A 367 -17.04 -30.97 -10.23
CA ASP A 367 -18.10 -30.40 -11.05
C ASP A 367 -19.32 -30.06 -10.18
N PHE A 368 -19.51 -28.77 -9.89
CA PHE A 368 -20.63 -28.30 -9.07
C PHE A 368 -21.98 -28.35 -9.80
N ASP A 369 -22.01 -28.57 -11.12
CA ASP A 369 -23.27 -28.84 -11.83
C ASP A 369 -23.80 -30.25 -11.49
N GLU A 370 -22.95 -31.17 -10.99
CA GLU A 370 -23.35 -32.51 -10.53
C GLU A 370 -23.70 -32.56 -9.02
N VAL A 371 -23.42 -31.49 -8.27
CA VAL A 371 -23.71 -31.39 -6.83
C VAL A 371 -25.17 -31.02 -6.62
N ALA A 372 -25.92 -31.85 -5.89
CA ALA A 372 -27.38 -31.75 -5.86
C ALA A 372 -27.92 -30.56 -5.04
N ASP A 373 -27.39 -30.33 -3.84
CA ASP A 373 -27.97 -29.40 -2.86
C ASP A 373 -26.90 -28.83 -1.89
N ASP A 374 -27.35 -27.98 -0.96
CA ASP A 374 -26.50 -27.32 0.04
C ASP A 374 -25.78 -28.34 0.94
N GLU A 375 -26.43 -29.43 1.34
CA GLU A 375 -25.85 -30.46 2.19
C GLU A 375 -24.71 -31.21 1.47
N ALA A 376 -24.92 -31.55 0.19
CA ALA A 376 -23.88 -32.16 -0.63
C ALA A 376 -22.68 -31.20 -0.85
N ALA A 377 -22.94 -29.91 -1.03
CA ALA A 377 -21.89 -28.89 -1.17
C ALA A 377 -21.09 -28.72 0.14
N LYS A 378 -21.77 -28.63 1.29
CA LYS A 378 -21.13 -28.55 2.61
C LYS A 378 -20.27 -29.78 2.92
N LYS A 379 -20.76 -30.98 2.58
CA LYS A 379 -19.97 -32.22 2.70
C LYS A 379 -18.71 -32.19 1.86
N LEU A 380 -18.77 -31.63 0.64
CA LEU A 380 -17.57 -31.42 -0.19
C LEU A 380 -16.62 -30.41 0.46
N ALA A 381 -17.14 -29.30 1.00
CA ALA A 381 -16.32 -28.33 1.72
C ALA A 381 -15.60 -28.97 2.92
N ASP A 382 -16.28 -29.78 3.72
CA ASP A 382 -15.70 -30.52 4.84
C ASP A 382 -14.59 -31.49 4.38
N GLU A 383 -14.82 -32.24 3.29
CA GLU A 383 -13.86 -33.18 2.69
C GLU A 383 -12.59 -32.48 2.16
N HIS A 384 -12.74 -31.23 1.73
CA HIS A 384 -11.69 -30.40 1.14
C HIS A 384 -11.08 -29.39 2.12
N HIS A 385 -11.53 -29.39 3.38
CA HIS A 385 -11.09 -28.47 4.43
C HIS A 385 -11.33 -26.98 4.09
N ILE A 386 -12.43 -26.69 3.41
CA ILE A 386 -12.89 -25.32 3.15
C ILE A 386 -13.79 -24.89 4.31
N GLU A 387 -13.40 -23.82 4.99
CA GLU A 387 -14.20 -23.23 6.07
C GLU A 387 -15.40 -22.48 5.48
N TYR A 388 -16.57 -22.67 6.09
CA TYR A 388 -17.81 -21.99 5.71
C TYR A 388 -18.65 -21.72 6.95
N GLU A 389 -19.60 -20.80 6.83
CA GLU A 389 -20.50 -20.43 7.91
C GLU A 389 -21.82 -21.19 7.81
N GLU A 390 -22.51 -21.41 8.94
CA GLU A 390 -23.74 -22.22 8.96
C GLU A 390 -24.81 -21.72 7.96
N ARG A 391 -24.88 -20.39 7.77
CA ARG A 391 -25.79 -19.72 6.83
C ARG A 391 -25.46 -19.94 5.35
N HIS A 392 -24.22 -20.34 5.02
CA HIS A 392 -23.78 -20.51 3.63
C HIS A 392 -24.58 -21.60 2.91
N LYS A 393 -24.91 -21.32 1.66
CA LYS A 393 -25.61 -22.20 0.71
C LYS A 393 -24.62 -22.70 -0.34
N LYS A 394 -25.09 -23.57 -1.24
CA LYS A 394 -24.30 -24.12 -2.35
C LYS A 394 -23.56 -23.04 -3.14
N GLY A 395 -24.20 -21.90 -3.43
CA GLY A 395 -23.57 -20.79 -4.15
C GLY A 395 -22.36 -20.19 -3.43
N ASP A 396 -22.46 -20.00 -2.11
CA ASP A 396 -21.35 -19.51 -1.29
C ASP A 396 -20.21 -20.52 -1.26
N ILE A 397 -20.52 -21.81 -1.15
CA ILE A 397 -19.51 -22.89 -1.21
C ILE A 397 -18.79 -22.91 -2.57
N ILE A 398 -19.51 -22.75 -3.69
CA ILE A 398 -18.89 -22.66 -5.01
C ILE A 398 -17.86 -21.52 -5.05
N ASN A 399 -18.20 -20.36 -4.49
CA ASN A 399 -17.28 -19.22 -4.42
C ASN A 399 -16.03 -19.53 -3.60
N LEU A 400 -16.19 -20.14 -2.42
CA LEU A 400 -15.07 -20.53 -1.56
C LEU A 400 -14.13 -21.54 -2.24
N PHE A 401 -14.68 -22.50 -3.00
CA PHE A 401 -13.86 -23.42 -3.81
C PHE A 401 -13.13 -22.69 -4.94
N PHE A 402 -13.76 -21.70 -5.57
CA PHE A 402 -13.11 -20.89 -6.58
C PHE A 402 -11.93 -20.08 -5.99
N GLU A 403 -12.14 -19.41 -4.86
CA GLU A 403 -11.11 -18.63 -4.16
C GLU A 403 -9.90 -19.50 -3.78
N GLU A 404 -10.13 -20.67 -3.18
CA GLU A 404 -9.06 -21.57 -2.70
C GLU A 404 -8.27 -22.24 -3.84
N TYR A 405 -8.97 -22.69 -4.89
CA TYR A 405 -8.35 -23.55 -5.92
C TYR A 405 -8.03 -22.83 -7.22
N CYS A 406 -8.76 -21.78 -7.59
CA CYS A 406 -8.71 -21.24 -8.94
C CYS A 406 -7.92 -19.92 -9.04
N GLU A 407 -8.11 -18.96 -8.12
CA GLU A 407 -7.54 -17.60 -8.26
C GLU A 407 -6.04 -17.60 -8.53
N LYS A 408 -5.28 -18.43 -7.80
CA LYS A 408 -3.81 -18.55 -7.91
C LYS A 408 -3.32 -18.98 -9.30
N GLU A 409 -4.19 -19.59 -10.10
CA GLU A 409 -3.87 -20.07 -11.45
C GLU A 409 -4.16 -19.02 -12.54
N LEU A 410 -4.89 -17.94 -12.21
CA LEU A 410 -5.37 -16.92 -13.15
C LEU A 410 -4.33 -15.80 -13.34
N ILE A 411 -3.23 -16.13 -14.02
CA ILE A 411 -2.12 -15.19 -14.27
C ILE A 411 -2.41 -14.25 -15.45
N GLN A 412 -2.83 -14.81 -16.59
CA GLN A 412 -3.23 -14.03 -17.76
C GLN A 412 -4.63 -13.44 -17.56
N PRO A 413 -5.03 -12.45 -18.37
CA PRO A 413 -6.38 -11.90 -18.31
C PRO A 413 -7.45 -12.95 -18.59
N THR A 414 -8.25 -13.25 -17.58
CA THR A 414 -9.32 -14.25 -17.64
C THR A 414 -10.59 -13.68 -17.02
N PHE A 415 -11.66 -13.62 -17.81
CA PHE A 415 -13.02 -13.39 -17.33
C PHE A 415 -13.57 -14.67 -16.72
N ILE A 416 -13.87 -14.63 -15.42
CA ILE A 416 -14.58 -15.67 -14.69
C ILE A 416 -16.06 -15.31 -14.70
N MET A 417 -16.88 -16.15 -15.30
CA MET A 417 -18.28 -15.85 -15.64
C MET A 417 -19.27 -16.74 -14.88
N ASP A 418 -20.55 -16.37 -14.94
CA ASP A 418 -21.68 -17.18 -14.47
C ASP A 418 -21.63 -17.48 -12.97
N HIS A 419 -21.41 -16.44 -12.16
CA HIS A 419 -21.39 -16.55 -10.71
C HIS A 419 -22.72 -17.09 -10.16
N PRO A 420 -22.73 -17.73 -8.97
CA PRO A 420 -23.94 -18.13 -8.28
C PRO A 420 -24.85 -16.93 -7.93
N ILE A 421 -26.14 -17.22 -7.87
CA ILE A 421 -27.17 -16.22 -7.57
C ILE A 421 -27.10 -15.73 -6.12
N GLU A 422 -26.69 -16.59 -5.18
CA GLU A 422 -26.62 -16.32 -3.74
C GLU A 422 -25.67 -15.15 -3.42
N ILE A 423 -24.54 -15.08 -4.13
CA ILE A 423 -23.52 -14.04 -3.95
C ILE A 423 -23.68 -12.85 -4.90
N SER A 424 -24.79 -12.77 -5.64
CA SER A 424 -25.00 -11.78 -6.71
C SER A 424 -26.38 -11.10 -6.61
N PRO A 425 -26.64 -10.33 -5.53
CA PRO A 425 -27.97 -9.80 -5.21
C PRO A 425 -28.47 -8.70 -6.14
N LEU A 426 -27.58 -8.09 -6.94
CA LEU A 426 -27.88 -6.98 -7.85
C LEU A 426 -27.80 -7.39 -9.33
N THR A 427 -27.59 -8.69 -9.60
CA THR A 427 -27.34 -9.22 -10.93
C THR A 427 -28.52 -9.99 -11.51
N LYS A 428 -28.73 -9.81 -12.82
CA LYS A 428 -29.76 -10.50 -13.58
C LYS A 428 -29.49 -12.00 -13.71
N LYS A 429 -30.54 -12.80 -13.52
CA LYS A 429 -30.49 -14.26 -13.77
C LYS A 429 -30.16 -14.53 -15.23
N LYS A 430 -29.32 -15.54 -15.47
CA LYS A 430 -28.96 -15.97 -16.81
C LYS A 430 -30.18 -16.61 -17.50
N PRO A 431 -30.60 -16.17 -18.70
CA PRO A 431 -31.80 -16.69 -19.35
C PRO A 431 -31.77 -18.20 -19.62
N SER A 432 -30.59 -18.77 -19.89
CA SER A 432 -30.43 -20.20 -20.17
C SER A 432 -30.35 -21.09 -18.93
N ASP A 433 -29.98 -20.53 -17.78
CA ASP A 433 -29.83 -21.24 -16.51
C ASP A 433 -30.10 -20.29 -15.33
N PRO A 434 -31.35 -20.21 -14.83
CA PRO A 434 -31.74 -19.26 -13.79
C PRO A 434 -31.07 -19.46 -12.42
N ASN A 435 -30.33 -20.55 -12.20
CA ASN A 435 -29.53 -20.75 -10.99
C ASN A 435 -28.20 -19.97 -11.03
N LYS A 436 -27.82 -19.46 -12.21
CA LYS A 436 -26.64 -18.64 -12.44
C LYS A 436 -27.06 -17.22 -12.80
N VAL A 437 -26.13 -16.28 -12.72
CA VAL A 437 -26.36 -14.89 -13.08
C VAL A 437 -25.39 -14.45 -14.17
N GLU A 438 -25.77 -13.44 -14.97
CA GLU A 438 -24.89 -12.82 -15.96
C GLU A 438 -23.91 -11.85 -15.27
N ARG A 439 -22.99 -12.41 -14.48
CA ARG A 439 -21.90 -11.72 -13.79
C ARG A 439 -20.56 -12.24 -14.30
N PHE A 440 -19.58 -11.36 -14.42
CA PHE A 440 -18.19 -11.75 -14.50
C PHE A 440 -17.29 -10.93 -13.57
N GLU A 441 -16.17 -11.53 -13.24
CA GLU A 441 -15.02 -10.85 -12.66
C GLU A 441 -13.82 -11.06 -13.58
N LEU A 442 -12.98 -10.02 -13.73
CA LEU A 442 -11.73 -10.15 -14.47
C LEU A 442 -10.60 -10.43 -13.50
N PHE A 443 -9.89 -11.54 -13.69
CA PHE A 443 -8.67 -11.85 -12.96
C PHE A 443 -7.45 -11.60 -13.83
N ILE A 444 -6.45 -10.92 -13.27
CA ILE A 444 -5.11 -10.76 -13.85
C ILE A 444 -4.11 -10.87 -12.70
N ASN A 445 -3.02 -11.63 -12.88
CA ASN A 445 -2.01 -11.83 -11.83
C ASN A 445 -2.66 -12.30 -10.51
N THR A 446 -3.55 -13.30 -10.61
CA THR A 446 -4.28 -13.92 -9.50
C THR A 446 -5.22 -13.00 -8.73
N TRP A 447 -5.50 -11.79 -9.22
CA TRP A 447 -6.32 -10.80 -8.51
C TRP A 447 -7.48 -10.32 -9.36
N GLU A 448 -8.61 -10.12 -8.69
CA GLU A 448 -9.77 -9.47 -9.27
C GLU A 448 -9.45 -7.99 -9.61
N MET A 449 -9.70 -7.61 -10.85
CA MET A 449 -9.43 -6.28 -11.43
C MET A 449 -10.71 -5.48 -11.64
N CYS A 450 -11.82 -6.17 -11.90
CA CYS A 450 -13.15 -5.59 -12.00
C CYS A 450 -14.23 -6.63 -11.75
N ASN A 451 -15.40 -6.16 -11.34
CA ASN A 451 -16.63 -6.93 -11.19
C ASN A 451 -17.73 -6.27 -12.02
N ALA A 452 -18.49 -7.07 -12.77
CA ALA A 452 -19.38 -6.57 -13.80
C ALA A 452 -20.55 -7.50 -14.05
N TYR A 453 -21.66 -6.95 -14.53
CA TYR A 453 -22.84 -7.75 -14.76
C TYR A 453 -23.88 -7.10 -15.69
N SER A 454 -24.79 -7.95 -16.19
CA SER A 454 -26.09 -7.52 -16.69
C SER A 454 -26.97 -7.13 -15.50
N GLU A 455 -27.40 -5.88 -15.49
CA GLU A 455 -28.06 -5.28 -14.33
C GLU A 455 -29.43 -5.88 -14.05
N LEU A 456 -29.69 -6.20 -12.77
CA LEU A 456 -31.03 -6.57 -12.34
C LEU A 456 -31.94 -5.34 -12.41
N ASN A 457 -32.86 -5.36 -13.37
CA ASN A 457 -33.81 -4.29 -13.62
C ASN A 457 -35.26 -4.70 -13.35
N ASP A 458 -35.49 -5.89 -12.81
CA ASP A 458 -36.81 -6.35 -12.34
C ASP A 458 -36.97 -5.93 -10.86
N PRO A 459 -37.84 -4.94 -10.55
CA PRO A 459 -38.01 -4.47 -9.17
C PRO A 459 -38.61 -5.53 -8.24
N ILE A 460 -39.36 -6.50 -8.78
CA ILE A 460 -39.97 -7.57 -7.98
C ILE A 460 -38.88 -8.56 -7.55
N ASP A 461 -38.03 -9.00 -8.47
CA ASP A 461 -36.88 -9.86 -8.12
C ASP A 461 -35.91 -9.10 -7.20
N GLN A 462 -35.61 -7.82 -7.48
CA GLN A 462 -34.71 -7.01 -6.65
C GLN A 462 -35.19 -6.90 -5.20
N ARG A 463 -36.51 -6.72 -4.98
CA ARG A 463 -37.10 -6.70 -3.63
C ARG A 463 -36.91 -8.03 -2.91
N GLU A 464 -37.10 -9.16 -3.59
CA GLU A 464 -36.84 -10.47 -3.00
C GLU A 464 -35.35 -10.70 -2.69
N ARG A 465 -34.42 -10.17 -3.50
CA ARG A 465 -32.98 -10.21 -3.20
C ARG A 465 -32.62 -9.39 -1.97
N PHE A 466 -33.16 -8.18 -1.83
CA PHE A 466 -32.91 -7.36 -0.64
C PHE A 466 -33.49 -8.00 0.62
N LYS A 467 -34.69 -8.58 0.53
CA LYS A 467 -35.26 -9.35 1.66
C LYS A 467 -34.37 -10.52 2.08
N ALA A 468 -33.74 -11.20 1.12
CA ALA A 468 -32.77 -12.25 1.42
C ALA A 468 -31.51 -11.69 2.09
N GLN A 469 -31.02 -10.52 1.66
CA GLN A 469 -29.87 -9.85 2.27
C GLN A 469 -30.18 -9.34 3.69
N ASP A 470 -31.33 -8.73 3.93
CA ASP A 470 -31.78 -8.34 5.28
C ASP A 470 -31.86 -9.57 6.21
N ALA A 471 -32.33 -10.72 5.70
CA ALA A 471 -32.34 -11.96 6.48
C ALA A 471 -30.92 -12.51 6.79
N LEU A 472 -29.93 -12.25 5.93
CA LEU A 472 -28.52 -12.57 6.21
C LEU A 472 -27.95 -11.62 7.27
N ALA A 473 -28.26 -10.32 7.18
CA ALA A 473 -27.89 -9.34 8.19
C ALA A 473 -28.45 -9.70 9.58
N ASP A 474 -29.75 -10.07 9.64
CA ASP A 474 -30.39 -10.56 10.86
C ASP A 474 -29.73 -11.85 11.40
N ALA A 475 -29.11 -12.64 10.52
CA ALA A 475 -28.36 -13.85 10.85
C ALA A 475 -26.88 -13.58 11.22
N GLY A 476 -26.47 -12.31 11.30
CA GLY A 476 -25.13 -11.90 11.74
C GLY A 476 -24.14 -11.59 10.62
N ASP A 477 -24.58 -11.51 9.37
CA ASP A 477 -23.73 -11.08 8.25
C ASP A 477 -23.55 -9.55 8.24
N GLU A 478 -22.43 -9.07 8.78
CA GLU A 478 -22.13 -7.63 8.89
C GLU A 478 -21.88 -6.94 7.53
N GLU A 479 -21.77 -7.69 6.43
CA GLU A 479 -21.52 -7.17 5.08
C GLU A 479 -22.76 -7.24 4.17
N ALA A 480 -23.84 -7.85 4.64
CA ALA A 480 -25.08 -7.96 3.87
C ALA A 480 -25.71 -6.58 3.60
N ASN A 481 -26.30 -6.45 2.41
CA ASN A 481 -26.97 -5.22 2.00
C ASN A 481 -28.32 -5.04 2.72
N HIS A 482 -28.72 -3.80 2.93
CA HIS A 482 -30.06 -3.48 3.43
C HIS A 482 -31.00 -2.99 2.34
N THR A 483 -32.30 -3.25 2.50
CA THR A 483 -33.33 -2.73 1.59
C THR A 483 -33.24 -1.20 1.44
N ASP A 484 -33.05 -0.73 0.20
CA ASP A 484 -33.16 0.67 -0.20
C ASP A 484 -34.50 0.90 -0.93
N GLU A 485 -35.50 1.41 -0.20
CA GLU A 485 -36.84 1.66 -0.75
C GLU A 485 -36.85 2.76 -1.83
N ASP A 486 -35.95 3.75 -1.77
CA ASP A 486 -35.87 4.77 -2.82
C ASP A 486 -35.27 4.19 -4.11
N PHE A 487 -34.29 3.29 -3.98
CA PHE A 487 -33.74 2.58 -5.13
C PHE A 487 -34.78 1.65 -5.78
N LEU A 488 -35.56 0.92 -4.98
CA LEU A 488 -36.67 0.10 -5.49
C LEU A 488 -37.71 0.95 -6.22
N ASN A 489 -38.09 2.09 -5.64
CA ASN A 489 -38.99 3.04 -6.29
C ASN A 489 -38.42 3.53 -7.64
N ALA A 490 -37.12 3.78 -7.74
CA ALA A 490 -36.49 4.13 -9.01
C ALA A 490 -36.59 2.99 -10.04
N LEU A 491 -36.35 1.74 -9.64
CA LEU A 491 -36.51 0.58 -10.53
C LEU A 491 -37.97 0.38 -10.98
N GLU A 492 -38.94 0.66 -10.11
CA GLU A 492 -40.39 0.59 -10.41
C GLU A 492 -40.83 1.64 -11.45
N ILE A 493 -40.14 2.79 -11.53
CA ILE A 493 -40.34 3.77 -12.63
C ILE A 493 -39.87 3.16 -13.97
N GLY A 494 -38.80 2.36 -13.95
CA GLY A 494 -38.33 1.56 -15.06
C GLY A 494 -36.86 1.85 -15.40
N MET A 495 -35.99 0.88 -15.11
CA MET A 495 -34.60 0.87 -15.58
C MET A 495 -34.50 0.04 -16.87
N PRO A 496 -33.92 0.57 -17.97
CA PRO A 496 -33.68 -0.22 -19.18
C PRO A 496 -32.70 -1.38 -18.91
N PRO A 497 -32.67 -2.41 -19.78
CA PRO A 497 -31.58 -3.39 -19.78
C PRO A 497 -30.25 -2.64 -19.81
N THR A 498 -29.34 -2.96 -18.90
CA THR A 498 -28.12 -2.19 -18.66
C THR A 498 -26.99 -3.16 -18.37
N GLY A 499 -25.78 -2.85 -18.82
CA GLY A 499 -24.55 -3.47 -18.33
C GLY A 499 -23.82 -2.48 -17.43
N GLY A 500 -23.34 -2.94 -16.29
CA GLY A 500 -22.54 -2.14 -15.38
C GLY A 500 -21.29 -2.87 -14.92
N ILE A 501 -20.31 -2.09 -14.50
CA ILE A 501 -18.98 -2.58 -14.14
C ILE A 501 -18.29 -1.62 -13.16
N GLY A 502 -17.61 -2.20 -12.18
CA GLY A 502 -16.71 -1.52 -11.25
C GLY A 502 -15.26 -1.95 -11.45
N TYR A 503 -14.34 -1.00 -11.57
CA TYR A 503 -12.90 -1.22 -11.71
C TYR A 503 -12.14 -0.70 -10.50
N GLY A 504 -11.33 -1.58 -9.88
CA GLY A 504 -10.38 -1.19 -8.86
C GLY A 504 -9.22 -0.40 -9.47
N ILE A 505 -9.33 0.93 -9.50
CA ILE A 505 -8.33 1.79 -10.17
C ILE A 505 -6.95 1.63 -9.52
N ASP A 506 -6.88 1.47 -8.20
CA ASP A 506 -5.61 1.27 -7.52
C ASP A 506 -4.94 -0.05 -7.96
N ARG A 507 -5.68 -1.15 -8.08
CA ARG A 507 -5.17 -2.44 -8.58
C ARG A 507 -4.72 -2.34 -10.05
N LEU A 508 -5.49 -1.62 -10.88
CA LEU A 508 -5.10 -1.35 -12.27
C LEU A 508 -3.79 -0.54 -12.35
N VAL A 509 -3.61 0.46 -11.49
CA VAL A 509 -2.37 1.23 -11.43
C VAL A 509 -1.22 0.31 -10.99
N MET A 510 -1.41 -0.51 -9.95
CA MET A 510 -0.40 -1.49 -9.52
C MET A 510 0.08 -2.35 -10.69
N LEU A 511 -0.87 -2.92 -11.44
CA LEU A 511 -0.58 -3.75 -12.61
C LEU A 511 0.25 -3.02 -13.67
N LEU A 512 -0.15 -1.81 -14.06
CA LEU A 512 0.51 -1.03 -15.12
C LEU A 512 1.82 -0.35 -14.67
N THR A 513 2.08 -0.30 -13.37
CA THR A 513 3.33 0.26 -12.81
C THR A 513 4.24 -0.76 -12.15
N ASP A 514 3.94 -2.05 -12.28
CA ASP A 514 4.69 -3.16 -11.66
C ASP A 514 4.94 -2.90 -10.16
N SER A 515 3.88 -2.55 -9.44
CA SER A 515 3.93 -2.16 -8.02
C SER A 515 3.25 -3.21 -7.13
N GLN A 516 4.04 -3.82 -6.25
CA GLN A 516 3.66 -5.05 -5.54
C GLN A 516 2.67 -4.82 -4.38
N ALA A 517 2.52 -3.59 -3.91
CA ALA A 517 1.54 -3.23 -2.89
C ALA A 517 0.73 -2.00 -3.28
N ILE A 518 -0.55 -1.97 -2.89
CA ILE A 518 -1.45 -0.84 -3.08
C ILE A 518 -0.91 0.46 -2.46
N ARG A 519 -0.13 0.32 -1.38
CA ARG A 519 0.54 1.44 -0.70
C ARG A 519 1.62 2.11 -1.56
N ASP A 520 2.12 1.46 -2.60
CA ASP A 520 3.07 2.06 -3.55
C ASP A 520 2.37 2.95 -4.58
N VAL A 521 1.07 2.76 -4.80
CA VAL A 521 0.26 3.55 -5.76
C VAL A 521 -0.68 4.54 -5.10
N LEU A 522 -0.67 4.61 -3.76
CA LEU A 522 -1.34 5.62 -2.94
C LEU A 522 -0.33 6.63 -2.40
N LEU A 523 -0.57 7.93 -2.62
CA LEU A 523 0.34 8.98 -2.11
C LEU A 523 0.42 8.91 -0.58
N PHE A 524 -0.72 8.74 0.08
CA PHE A 524 -0.83 8.67 1.53
C PHE A 524 -1.73 7.48 1.90
N PRO A 525 -1.19 6.25 1.94
CA PRO A 525 -1.96 5.09 2.37
C PRO A 525 -2.31 5.19 3.86
N THR A 526 -3.37 4.50 4.28
CA THR A 526 -3.76 4.44 5.69
C THR A 526 -2.69 3.71 6.49
N MET A 527 -2.17 4.38 7.52
CA MET A 527 -1.12 3.83 8.39
C MET A 527 -1.63 3.71 9.82
N LYS A 528 -1.23 2.65 10.52
CA LYS A 528 -1.43 2.55 11.97
C LYS A 528 -0.75 3.75 12.65
N SER A 529 -1.49 4.41 13.55
CA SER A 529 -0.98 5.56 14.30
C SER A 529 0.21 5.16 15.17
N GLN A 530 1.27 5.96 15.15
CA GLN A 530 2.39 5.80 16.07
C GLN A 530 1.92 6.19 17.48
N GLY A 531 1.98 5.23 18.42
CA GLY A 531 1.48 5.44 19.78
C GLY A 531 -0.03 5.31 19.96
N ALA A 532 -0.73 4.55 19.09
CA ALA A 532 -2.17 4.30 19.19
C ALA A 532 -2.65 3.90 20.60
N ALA A 533 -1.84 3.16 21.37
CA ALA A 533 -2.10 2.82 22.77
C ALA A 533 -2.25 4.06 23.70
N LYS A 534 -1.64 5.20 23.36
CA LYS A 534 -1.81 6.48 24.10
C LYS A 534 -3.07 7.25 23.67
N ASN A 535 -3.53 7.06 22.43
CA ASN A 535 -4.73 7.74 21.93
C ASN A 535 -6.03 7.06 22.39
N GLU A 536 -6.03 5.73 22.62
CA GLU A 536 -7.15 5.04 23.27
C GLU A 536 -7.45 5.62 24.66
N ALA A 537 -6.41 5.96 25.44
CA ALA A 537 -6.57 6.61 26.74
C ALA A 537 -7.13 8.04 26.65
N ASN A 538 -6.78 8.80 25.61
CA ASN A 538 -7.27 10.16 25.39
C ASN A 538 -8.68 10.20 24.79
N ASN A 539 -9.01 9.28 23.89
CA ASN A 539 -10.34 9.18 23.29
C ASN A 539 -11.37 8.69 24.32
N ALA A 540 -10.99 7.76 25.20
CA ALA A 540 -11.82 7.35 26.35
C ALA A 540 -12.06 8.50 27.34
N ALA A 541 -11.14 9.46 27.45
CA ALA A 541 -11.32 10.65 28.29
C ALA A 541 -12.21 11.72 27.61
N GLN A 542 -12.22 11.79 26.27
CA GLN A 542 -13.09 12.71 25.51
C GLN A 542 -14.52 12.20 25.37
N SER A 543 -14.73 10.88 25.20
CA SER A 543 -16.08 10.30 25.18
C SER A 543 -16.77 10.35 26.55
N ALA A 544 -16.03 10.37 27.65
CA ALA A 544 -16.55 10.60 28.99
C ALA A 544 -17.00 12.05 29.27
N GLY A 545 -16.63 13.01 28.40
CA GLY A 545 -16.94 14.44 28.56
C GLY A 545 -18.20 14.91 27.84
N ALA A 546 -18.81 14.06 27.00
CA ALA A 546 -19.95 14.41 26.16
C ALA A 546 -21.06 13.37 26.29
N THR A 547 -21.73 13.33 27.44
CA THR A 547 -23.07 12.75 27.57
C THR A 547 -23.71 13.26 28.86
N SER A 548 -24.57 14.27 28.73
CA SER A 548 -25.57 14.60 29.75
C SER A 548 -26.90 13.97 29.35
N ALA A 549 -27.27 12.94 30.12
CA ALA A 549 -28.62 12.50 30.50
C ALA A 549 -29.72 12.46 29.41
N GLU A 550 -30.07 11.24 28.97
CA GLU A 550 -31.32 10.55 29.38
C GLU A 550 -31.36 9.12 28.79
N SER A 551 -32.27 8.31 29.34
CA SER A 551 -32.55 6.88 29.09
C SER A 551 -31.47 5.85 29.45
N ALA A 552 -31.48 5.47 30.73
CA ALA A 552 -30.97 4.18 31.18
C ALA A 552 -32.05 3.12 31.01
N GLU A 553 -31.80 2.11 30.18
CA GLU A 553 -32.27 0.73 30.43
C GLU A 553 -31.43 -0.28 29.64
N ALA A 554 -30.78 -1.16 30.42
CA ALA A 554 -30.26 -2.49 30.10
C ALA A 554 -29.42 -2.70 28.82
N ALA A 555 -28.10 -2.59 28.96
CA ALA A 555 -27.15 -3.37 28.15
C ALA A 555 -26.22 -4.14 29.11
N ALA A 556 -26.40 -5.46 29.17
CA ALA A 556 -25.41 -6.38 29.71
C ALA A 556 -24.20 -6.40 28.75
N PRO A 557 -22.95 -6.46 29.23
CA PRO A 557 -21.81 -6.60 28.33
C PRO A 557 -21.85 -7.99 27.72
N ALA A 558 -21.93 -8.05 26.38
CA ALA A 558 -21.58 -9.22 25.60
C ALA A 558 -20.11 -9.54 25.90
N GLY A 559 -19.90 -10.64 26.62
CA GLY A 559 -18.56 -11.16 26.89
C GLY A 559 -18.11 -11.99 25.71
N ASP A 560 -17.03 -11.56 25.05
CA ASP A 560 -16.19 -12.39 24.19
C ASP A 560 -15.60 -13.54 25.02
N ASN A 561 -16.35 -14.64 25.14
CA ASN A 561 -15.89 -15.86 25.79
C ASN A 561 -15.15 -16.77 24.81
N ASN A 562 -14.10 -16.25 24.16
CA ASN A 562 -13.13 -17.08 23.44
C ASN A 562 -11.97 -17.58 24.32
N GLY A 563 -12.05 -17.42 25.65
CA GLY A 563 -11.16 -18.10 26.61
C GLY A 563 -9.65 -17.87 26.43
N PHE A 564 -9.25 -16.93 25.58
CA PHE A 564 -7.86 -16.77 25.12
C PHE A 564 -7.18 -15.52 25.71
N PHE A 565 -7.96 -14.49 26.05
CA PHE A 565 -7.51 -13.37 26.85
C PHE A 565 -8.51 -13.14 27.97
N THR A 566 -8.09 -13.37 29.22
CA THR A 566 -8.72 -12.66 30.33
C THR A 566 -8.59 -11.18 30.01
N ALA A 567 -9.66 -10.39 30.15
CA ALA A 567 -9.55 -8.95 30.06
C ALA A 567 -8.45 -8.50 31.04
N ASN A 568 -7.31 -8.07 30.50
CA ASN A 568 -6.24 -7.55 31.35
C ASN A 568 -6.84 -6.36 32.09
N GLU A 569 -6.96 -6.47 33.42
CA GLU A 569 -7.11 -5.26 34.25
C GLU A 569 -6.07 -4.25 33.76
N LYS A 570 -6.46 -2.98 33.57
CA LYS A 570 -5.56 -1.94 33.04
C LYS A 570 -4.21 -1.97 33.79
N ILE A 571 -3.21 -2.61 33.21
CA ILE A 571 -1.88 -2.75 33.83
C ILE A 571 -1.21 -1.38 33.74
N ASP A 572 -0.82 -0.84 34.88
CA ASP A 572 -0.09 0.42 34.96
C ASP A 572 1.39 0.19 34.64
N PHE A 573 1.73 0.34 33.35
CA PHE A 573 3.11 0.21 32.86
C PHE A 573 4.08 1.29 33.37
N SER A 574 3.61 2.32 34.11
CA SER A 574 4.51 3.33 34.68
C SER A 574 5.42 2.79 35.79
N LYS A 575 5.09 1.59 36.31
CA LYS A 575 5.81 0.93 37.41
C LYS A 575 6.66 -0.27 36.95
N VAL A 576 6.73 -0.52 35.66
CA VAL A 576 7.50 -1.62 35.07
C VAL A 576 8.92 -1.13 34.76
N GLN A 577 9.93 -1.86 35.26
CA GLN A 577 11.32 -1.64 34.85
C GLN A 577 11.65 -2.54 33.65
N ILE A 578 12.15 -1.94 32.57
CA ILE A 578 12.59 -2.66 31.37
C ILE A 578 14.10 -2.87 31.46
N GLU A 579 14.55 -4.13 31.35
CA GLU A 579 15.97 -4.45 31.33
C GLU A 579 16.68 -3.79 30.14
N PRO A 580 17.93 -3.32 30.31
CA PRO A 580 18.73 -2.84 29.20
C PRO A 580 18.89 -3.90 28.11
N LEU A 581 18.87 -3.47 26.85
CA LEU A 581 19.17 -4.36 25.73
C LEU A 581 20.56 -4.99 25.92
N PHE A 582 20.67 -6.28 25.58
CA PHE A 582 21.95 -6.97 25.53
C PHE A 582 22.92 -6.19 24.62
N GLU A 583 24.13 -5.91 25.13
CA GLU A 583 25.11 -5.08 24.40
C GLU A 583 25.71 -5.81 23.19
N GLU A 584 25.76 -7.15 23.25
CA GLU A 584 26.25 -8.00 22.17
C GLU A 584 25.18 -8.20 21.10
N GLN A 585 25.53 -7.91 19.84
CA GLN A 585 24.68 -8.19 18.70
C GLN A 585 24.80 -9.67 18.32
N VAL A 586 23.67 -10.35 18.12
CA VAL A 586 23.65 -11.70 17.53
C VAL A 586 23.69 -11.54 16.02
N ASP A 587 24.64 -12.19 15.35
CA ASP A 587 24.69 -12.19 13.90
C ASP A 587 23.57 -13.05 13.29
N PHE A 588 23.17 -12.71 12.06
CA PHE A 588 22.04 -13.36 11.39
C PHE A 588 22.25 -14.86 11.16
N ASP A 589 23.48 -15.30 10.91
CA ASP A 589 23.79 -16.72 10.69
C ASP A 589 23.63 -17.51 12.01
N THR A 590 24.06 -16.95 13.13
CA THR A 590 23.83 -17.54 14.46
C THR A 590 22.34 -17.58 14.83
N PHE A 591 21.60 -16.50 14.59
CA PHE A 591 20.16 -16.46 14.89
C PHE A 591 19.36 -17.43 14.00
N SER A 592 19.59 -17.42 12.69
CA SER A 592 18.87 -18.25 11.72
C SER A 592 19.11 -19.76 11.88
N LYS A 593 20.20 -20.14 12.57
CA LYS A 593 20.47 -21.53 12.96
C LYS A 593 19.65 -22.01 14.16
N SER A 594 19.01 -21.12 14.93
CA SER A 594 18.14 -21.51 16.04
C SER A 594 16.77 -21.94 15.52
N ASP A 595 16.30 -23.13 15.90
CA ASP A 595 15.02 -23.67 15.43
C ASP A 595 13.91 -23.39 16.45
N PHE A 596 13.11 -22.36 16.17
CA PHE A 596 11.97 -21.96 16.98
C PHE A 596 10.69 -22.62 16.48
N ARG A 597 9.98 -23.30 17.38
CA ARG A 597 8.76 -24.05 17.06
C ARG A 597 7.63 -23.74 18.03
N ALA A 598 6.41 -23.72 17.51
CA ALA A 598 5.22 -23.88 18.32
C ALA A 598 5.15 -25.34 18.82
N VAL A 599 5.00 -25.53 20.13
CA VAL A 599 4.96 -26.84 20.77
C VAL A 599 3.70 -27.00 21.61
N LYS A 600 3.05 -28.16 21.52
CA LYS A 600 1.85 -28.46 22.31
C LYS A 600 2.23 -29.12 23.63
N VAL A 601 1.68 -28.66 24.74
CA VAL A 601 1.91 -29.29 26.05
C VAL A 601 1.01 -30.52 26.19
N LYS A 602 1.58 -31.71 26.04
CA LYS A 602 0.88 -32.99 26.26
C LYS A 602 0.77 -33.32 27.75
N ALA A 603 1.83 -33.05 28.51
CA ALA A 603 1.84 -33.20 29.96
C ALA A 603 2.80 -32.18 30.60
N CYS A 604 2.50 -31.78 31.83
CA CYS A 604 3.34 -30.95 32.66
C CYS A 604 3.29 -31.48 34.10
N GLU A 605 4.45 -31.68 34.74
CA GLU A 605 4.54 -32.21 36.11
C GLU A 605 5.63 -31.49 36.91
N ALA A 606 5.44 -31.35 38.22
CA ALA A 606 6.49 -30.85 39.11
C ALA A 606 7.62 -31.89 39.29
N VAL A 607 8.88 -31.45 39.14
CA VAL A 607 10.03 -32.35 39.24
C VAL A 607 10.27 -32.78 40.69
N LYS A 608 10.20 -34.08 40.96
CA LYS A 608 10.46 -34.66 42.29
C LYS A 608 11.83 -34.21 42.82
N LYS A 609 11.83 -33.59 44.01
CA LYS A 609 13.02 -32.99 44.70
C LYS A 609 13.47 -31.62 44.19
N SER A 610 12.73 -30.97 43.29
CA SER A 610 12.92 -29.55 42.96
C SER A 610 11.69 -28.74 43.37
N LYS A 611 11.91 -27.58 43.98
CA LYS A 611 10.82 -26.60 44.23
C LYS A 611 10.64 -25.62 43.07
N LYS A 612 11.55 -25.62 42.08
CA LYS A 612 11.61 -24.60 41.02
C LYS A 612 11.29 -25.13 39.63
N LEU A 613 11.32 -26.45 39.40
CA LEU A 613 11.30 -27.04 38.06
C LEU A 613 9.97 -27.72 37.75
N LEU A 614 9.43 -27.38 36.58
CA LEU A 614 8.40 -28.14 35.88
C LEU A 614 9.05 -28.96 34.75
N GLN A 615 8.57 -30.18 34.55
CA GLN A 615 8.91 -31.05 33.44
C GLN A 615 7.76 -31.09 32.44
N PHE A 616 8.05 -30.72 31.21
CA PHE A 616 7.10 -30.72 30.10
C PHE A 616 7.35 -31.93 29.20
N THR A 617 6.26 -32.58 28.80
CA THR A 617 6.22 -33.48 27.64
C THR A 617 5.50 -32.74 26.53
N LEU A 618 6.20 -32.49 25.43
CA LEU A 618 5.80 -31.57 24.37
C LEU A 618 5.67 -32.30 23.03
N ASP A 619 4.66 -31.92 22.24
CA ASP A 619 4.60 -32.22 20.82
C ASP A 619 5.25 -31.09 20.03
N ASP A 620 6.30 -31.39 19.28
CA ASP A 620 6.99 -30.45 18.40
C ASP A 620 6.79 -30.76 16.90
N GLY A 621 5.81 -31.61 16.57
CA GLY A 621 5.49 -32.01 15.20
C GLY A 621 6.45 -33.04 14.59
N THR A 622 7.47 -33.51 15.32
CA THR A 622 8.41 -34.53 14.82
C THR A 622 7.89 -35.97 14.95
N GLY A 623 6.74 -36.16 15.59
CA GLY A 623 6.18 -37.48 15.89
C GLY A 623 6.83 -38.17 17.09
N THR A 624 7.76 -37.51 17.79
CA THR A 624 8.33 -37.97 19.08
C THR A 624 8.10 -36.94 20.17
N ASP A 625 7.85 -37.41 21.40
CA ASP A 625 7.65 -36.51 22.52
C ASP A 625 8.98 -35.89 22.98
N ARG A 626 8.99 -34.56 23.12
CA ARG A 626 10.13 -33.79 23.58
C ARG A 626 10.00 -33.47 25.07
N THR A 627 11.07 -33.73 25.82
CA THR A 627 11.16 -33.36 27.24
C THR A 627 11.91 -32.05 27.42
N ILE A 628 11.29 -31.05 28.07
CA ILE A 628 11.95 -29.80 28.49
C ILE A 628 11.71 -29.56 29.98
N LEU A 629 12.75 -29.18 30.71
CA LEU A 629 12.63 -28.74 32.11
C LEU A 629 12.73 -27.22 32.16
N SER A 630 11.76 -26.57 32.81
CA SER A 630 11.72 -25.11 32.95
C SER A 630 11.61 -24.66 34.40
N GLY A 631 12.33 -23.58 34.75
CA GLY A 631 12.47 -23.04 36.10
C GLY A 631 11.29 -22.21 36.61
N ILE A 632 10.08 -22.49 36.15
CA ILE A 632 8.92 -21.59 36.24
C ILE A 632 7.84 -22.05 37.24
N HIS A 633 8.14 -23.05 38.07
CA HIS A 633 7.17 -23.60 39.03
C HIS A 633 6.68 -22.59 40.08
N ALA A 634 7.37 -21.47 40.27
CA ALA A 634 6.92 -20.39 41.14
C ALA A 634 5.81 -19.52 40.51
N TYR A 635 5.57 -19.65 39.21
CA TYR A 635 4.68 -18.76 38.42
C TYR A 635 3.48 -19.48 37.81
N TYR A 636 3.56 -20.79 37.62
CA TYR A 636 2.52 -21.59 36.99
C TYR A 636 2.33 -22.92 37.71
N GLU A 637 1.07 -23.32 37.85
CA GLU A 637 0.72 -24.67 38.27
C GLU A 637 0.71 -25.61 37.04
N PRO A 638 1.11 -26.89 37.17
CA PRO A 638 1.22 -27.79 36.03
C PRO A 638 -0.07 -27.93 35.21
N GLU A 639 -1.22 -27.95 35.86
CA GLU A 639 -2.54 -28.13 35.24
C GLU A 639 -2.94 -26.95 34.34
N GLU A 640 -2.42 -25.76 34.59
CA GLU A 640 -2.72 -24.55 33.80
C GLU A 640 -2.08 -24.58 32.41
N LEU A 641 -1.02 -25.38 32.26
CA LEU A 641 -0.19 -25.42 31.06
C LEU A 641 -0.54 -26.58 30.13
N VAL A 642 -1.20 -27.63 30.62
CA VAL A 642 -1.60 -28.78 29.79
C VAL A 642 -2.60 -28.34 28.72
N GLY A 643 -2.35 -28.73 27.46
CA GLY A 643 -3.17 -28.35 26.31
C GLY A 643 -2.88 -26.96 25.74
N LYS A 644 -2.00 -26.17 26.36
CA LYS A 644 -1.55 -24.89 25.81
C LYS A 644 -0.51 -25.08 24.70
N THR A 645 -0.38 -24.06 23.87
CA THR A 645 0.63 -23.98 22.80
C THR A 645 1.69 -22.97 23.20
N LEU A 646 2.93 -23.41 23.31
CA LEU A 646 4.07 -22.61 23.76
C LEU A 646 5.08 -22.43 22.63
N ILE A 647 6.00 -21.48 22.79
CA ILE A 647 7.15 -21.36 21.88
C ILE A 647 8.40 -21.95 22.53
N ALA A 648 9.12 -22.79 21.78
CA ALA A 648 10.36 -23.41 22.22
C ALA A 648 11.47 -23.33 21.16
N ILE A 649 12.72 -23.27 21.63
CA ILE A 649 13.90 -23.59 20.82
C ILE A 649 14.14 -25.09 20.92
N THR A 650 14.06 -25.80 19.80
CA THR A 650 14.03 -27.27 19.76
C THR A 650 15.36 -27.91 19.37
N ASN A 651 16.32 -27.13 18.86
CA ASN A 651 17.61 -27.63 18.39
C ASN A 651 18.81 -27.27 19.31
N LEU A 652 18.54 -27.03 20.60
CA LEU A 652 19.60 -26.89 21.60
C LEU A 652 20.15 -28.27 22.03
N PRO A 653 21.46 -28.39 22.33
CA PRO A 653 22.03 -29.62 22.89
C PRO A 653 21.33 -30.03 24.19
N PRO A 654 21.04 -31.33 24.42
CA PRO A 654 20.44 -31.79 25.66
C PRO A 654 21.26 -31.41 26.89
N ARG A 655 20.59 -30.87 27.92
CA ARG A 655 21.21 -30.51 29.19
C ARG A 655 20.63 -31.36 30.31
N ALA A 656 21.47 -32.16 30.98
CA ALA A 656 21.06 -32.93 32.15
C ALA A 656 20.75 -31.99 33.32
N MET A 657 19.52 -32.05 33.81
CA MET A 657 19.02 -31.29 34.96
C MET A 657 18.31 -32.25 35.91
N MET A 658 18.79 -32.35 37.15
CA MET A 658 18.23 -33.26 38.16
C MET A 658 18.11 -34.74 37.71
N GLY A 659 18.97 -35.17 36.78
CA GLY A 659 18.96 -36.53 36.24
C GLY A 659 18.01 -36.77 35.06
N ILE A 660 17.38 -35.71 34.53
CA ILE A 660 16.53 -35.75 33.33
C ILE A 660 17.19 -34.90 32.24
N GLU A 661 17.18 -35.36 31.00
CA GLU A 661 17.68 -34.59 29.86
C GLU A 661 16.63 -33.57 29.39
N SER A 662 16.96 -32.27 29.47
CA SER A 662 16.15 -31.19 28.90
C SER A 662 16.61 -30.93 27.47
N CYS A 663 15.74 -31.21 26.50
CA CYS A 663 16.03 -31.19 25.07
C CYS A 663 15.44 -29.95 24.39
N GLY A 664 15.77 -28.76 24.90
CA GLY A 664 15.27 -27.49 24.38
C GLY A 664 15.09 -26.44 25.47
N MET A 665 14.53 -25.29 25.08
CA MET A 665 14.22 -24.19 25.99
C MET A 665 12.88 -23.54 25.62
N LEU A 666 12.00 -23.37 26.61
CA LEU A 666 10.77 -22.60 26.45
C LEU A 666 11.06 -21.10 26.50
N LEU A 667 10.32 -20.30 25.74
CA LEU A 667 10.44 -18.84 25.78
C LEU A 667 9.44 -18.23 26.77
N SER A 668 9.94 -17.31 27.58
CA SER A 668 9.16 -16.49 28.49
C SER A 668 9.65 -15.05 28.49
N ALA A 669 8.74 -14.10 28.65
CA ALA A 669 9.06 -12.72 28.97
C ALA A 669 9.15 -12.57 30.49
N ILE A 670 10.12 -11.78 30.96
CA ILE A 670 10.23 -11.39 32.36
C ILE A 670 10.17 -9.87 32.46
N HIS A 671 9.56 -9.36 33.52
CA HIS A 671 9.62 -7.94 33.87
C HIS A 671 9.58 -7.77 35.38
N GLU A 672 10.13 -6.66 35.88
CA GLU A 672 10.00 -6.28 37.28
C GLU A 672 8.86 -5.27 37.43
N GLU A 673 7.92 -5.57 38.32
CA GLU A 673 6.79 -4.70 38.65
C GLU A 673 6.73 -4.51 40.16
N GLU A 674 6.82 -3.26 40.63
CA GLU A 674 6.81 -2.92 42.07
C GLU A 674 7.87 -3.66 42.93
N GLY A 675 8.99 -4.09 42.33
CA GLY A 675 10.06 -4.79 43.05
C GLY A 675 9.92 -6.32 43.05
N GLU A 676 8.91 -6.86 42.37
CA GLU A 676 8.71 -8.30 42.19
C GLU A 676 8.94 -8.70 40.71
N GLU A 677 9.72 -9.76 40.50
CA GLU A 677 9.93 -10.35 39.17
C GLU A 677 8.69 -11.14 38.76
N LYS A 678 8.07 -10.75 37.65
CA LYS A 678 6.98 -11.49 37.01
C LYS A 678 7.50 -12.20 35.76
N LEU A 679 6.96 -13.40 35.51
CA LEU A 679 7.31 -14.23 34.37
C LEU A 679 6.05 -14.61 33.60
N HIS A 680 6.10 -14.43 32.28
CA HIS A 680 5.03 -14.73 31.35
C HIS A 680 5.54 -15.68 30.27
N LEU A 681 5.08 -16.92 30.29
CA LEU A 681 5.33 -17.85 29.18
C LEU A 681 4.73 -17.31 27.89
N LEU A 682 5.47 -17.41 26.78
CA LEU A 682 4.95 -17.07 25.46
C LEU A 682 3.99 -18.18 25.02
N MET A 683 2.71 -17.94 25.26
CA MET A 683 1.61 -18.79 24.80
C MET A 683 1.04 -18.20 23.51
N VAL A 684 0.87 -19.05 22.50
CA VAL A 684 0.29 -18.70 21.20
C VAL A 684 -1.01 -19.45 20.97
N ASP A 685 -1.72 -19.07 19.91
CA ASP A 685 -3.03 -19.64 19.60
C ASP A 685 -3.00 -21.17 19.57
N ASN A 686 -4.00 -21.79 20.20
CA ASN A 686 -4.12 -23.24 20.27
C ASN A 686 -4.49 -23.90 18.93
N HIS A 687 -4.87 -23.15 17.90
CA HIS A 687 -5.07 -23.64 16.54
C HIS A 687 -3.76 -23.80 15.77
N ILE A 688 -2.67 -23.16 16.20
CA ILE A 688 -1.36 -23.29 15.54
C ILE A 688 -0.87 -24.75 15.69
N PRO A 689 -0.57 -25.46 14.60
CA PRO A 689 -0.18 -26.88 14.68
C PRO A 689 1.16 -27.08 15.38
N ALA A 690 1.32 -28.22 16.07
CA ALA A 690 2.60 -28.61 16.65
C ALA A 690 3.70 -28.66 15.58
N GLY A 691 4.85 -28.06 15.85
CA GLY A 691 5.98 -28.00 14.92
C GLY A 691 5.92 -26.89 13.88
N ALA A 692 4.90 -26.01 13.92
CA ALA A 692 4.90 -24.78 13.13
C ALA A 692 6.19 -23.98 13.41
N LYS A 693 6.89 -23.58 12.34
CA LYS A 693 8.16 -22.86 12.41
C LYS A 693 7.92 -21.37 12.60
N LEU A 694 8.67 -20.75 13.50
CA LEU A 694 8.71 -19.29 13.64
C LEU A 694 9.88 -18.77 12.80
N TYR A 695 9.59 -17.79 11.93
CA TYR A 695 10.56 -17.14 11.04
C TYR A 695 11.00 -15.79 11.59
#